data_AF-A0A849M4E1-F1
#
_entry.id   AF-A0A849M4E1-F1
#
_cell.length_a   1.000
_cell.length_b   1.000
_cell.length_c   1.000
_cell.angle_alpha   90.00
_cell.angle_beta   90.00
_cell.angle_gamma   90.00
#
_symmetry.space_group_name_H-M   'P 1'
#
loop_
_entity.id
_entity.type
_entity.pdbx_description
1 polymer ?
#
loop_
_entity_poly.entity_id
_entity_poly.type
_entity_poly.pdbx_seq_one_letter_code
_entity_poly.pdbx_strand_id
1 'polypeptide(L)'
;MRSNLSTRIALFTIVAITSIYFGFYFSDYTTPNLAGVPKISKSEAVEKVHEILDNYGFDYSQYYEFGYFSFDGTGSDYLVSELGAQKYNEIAQNEELPLSFWQFEYYKNVPKNIDEDYMRVRISPSGKFVSFFHSPPDSQKAEFVNAEQAAQIAEQFIESIDDLSLENYSVEDTRHQEKENRSETRLQYEKNVAQTEAKDIIAVSLIGKKVNSVNHYFNEPQEANADSFGGANVLFNIIAIFVYLGLTLLSLVLFLQRYHDGKISVKKAVWAGIGTYFVLVIMAINTWDLWAFGTNIASLGRLYMKFVLLGVQMTITYIFLFTNTFTAWANGDFELQGRQSKYLSGIDSILNRNFITKNIGFEVPIGLAYGAILFGFLQLVNYSMINIFGAQAEVKGNLSYFSNYFPSLTLATSVIYFALFDEIFFRKFLLVYFKNKTRSTFYGLLISAIGYAFVNVFFGNLFEFWPSYYTLIPYFVLGIIQGWIFLQYGLLASITSGSFFITLQGVRFLFASGVSGYMFDGILILSVFVIMLVIGIIGLLKGKSFKYTVEMEPPHIRRIKDRTRMQQELEIAKKVQLGLLPKEQPSLKGYDIAGVCIPALEVGGDYFDFIHLKDGKLGIAIADVSGKGVPAAIYMTLTKGILQSHAESTLSPKTVLSKVNNLMYRTIDRSWYVSMFYAVIDPVSRKLIFSRAGHNPAIVLNQNKKDPQWLQPDGIGLGLEIGEIFTKTLVEGELQLEKGNTLIFYTDGFTEAMNEREEEYGEERFLKFLNENDNGSAKDLVNKAVTEIRNFAGDALQHDDMTMVVLKAF
;
A
#
# COMPACT_ATOMS: atom_id res chain seq x y z
N MET A 1 -5.13 -38.29 -25.70
CA MET A 1 -4.30 -37.05 -25.65
C MET A 1 -3.03 -37.15 -24.77
N ARG A 2 -2.58 -38.34 -24.31
CA ARG A 2 -1.29 -38.51 -23.59
C ARG A 2 -0.09 -38.84 -24.49
N SER A 3 -0.30 -39.25 -25.74
CA SER A 3 0.74 -39.77 -26.64
C SER A 3 1.65 -38.71 -27.29
N ASN A 4 1.59 -37.44 -26.87
CA ASN A 4 2.37 -36.35 -27.48
C ASN A 4 3.02 -35.40 -26.46
N LEU A 5 3.00 -35.77 -25.16
CA LEU A 5 3.56 -34.93 -24.10
C LEU A 5 5.09 -34.99 -24.08
N SER A 6 5.67 -36.18 -24.23
CA SER A 6 7.12 -36.38 -24.30
C SER A 6 7.73 -35.66 -25.51
N THR A 7 7.11 -35.79 -26.68
CA THR A 7 7.54 -35.12 -27.92
C THR A 7 7.49 -33.60 -27.80
N ARG A 8 6.42 -33.06 -27.19
CA ARG A 8 6.31 -31.62 -26.94
C ARG A 8 7.36 -31.12 -25.95
N ILE A 9 7.58 -31.84 -24.85
CA ILE A 9 8.61 -31.47 -23.87
C ILE A 9 10.00 -31.48 -24.54
N ALA A 10 10.34 -32.54 -25.27
CA ALA A 10 11.61 -32.62 -25.99
C ALA A 10 11.79 -31.45 -26.99
N LEU A 11 10.75 -31.12 -27.76
CA LEU A 11 10.77 -29.99 -28.68
C LEU A 11 10.97 -28.65 -27.93
N PHE A 12 10.20 -28.39 -26.87
CA PHE A 12 10.35 -27.18 -26.07
C PHE A 12 11.74 -27.05 -25.45
N THR A 13 12.32 -28.16 -24.97
CA THR A 13 13.68 -28.18 -24.42
C THR A 13 14.73 -27.87 -25.49
N ILE A 14 14.64 -28.51 -26.66
CA ILE A 14 15.58 -28.26 -27.78
C ILE A 14 15.49 -26.81 -28.24
N VAL A 15 14.27 -26.27 -28.40
CA VAL A 15 14.06 -24.88 -28.80
C VAL A 15 14.61 -23.94 -27.74
N ALA A 16 14.34 -24.16 -26.45
CA ALA A 16 14.85 -23.33 -25.36
C ALA A 16 16.39 -23.30 -25.31
N ILE A 17 17.05 -24.46 -25.39
CA ILE A 17 18.52 -24.55 -25.40
C ILE A 17 19.10 -23.83 -26.62
N THR A 18 18.52 -24.07 -27.80
CA THR A 18 18.93 -23.40 -29.04
C THR A 18 18.75 -21.89 -28.94
N SER A 19 17.65 -21.40 -28.36
CA SER A 19 17.40 -19.96 -28.15
C SER A 19 18.39 -19.34 -27.15
N ILE A 20 18.78 -20.07 -26.10
CA ILE A 20 19.84 -19.60 -25.18
C ILE A 20 21.16 -19.44 -25.94
N TYR A 21 21.55 -20.45 -26.71
CA TYR A 21 22.77 -20.40 -27.52
C TYR A 21 22.77 -19.20 -28.47
N PHE A 22 21.69 -19.00 -29.24
CA PHE A 22 21.57 -17.85 -30.13
C PHE A 22 21.57 -16.51 -29.38
N GLY A 23 20.93 -16.44 -28.21
CA GLY A 23 20.91 -15.22 -27.42
C GLY A 23 22.30 -14.81 -26.94
N PHE A 24 23.14 -15.77 -26.52
CA PHE A 24 24.54 -15.51 -26.21
C PHE A 24 25.35 -15.15 -27.46
N TYR A 25 25.18 -15.89 -28.56
CA TYR A 25 25.87 -15.62 -29.82
C TYR A 25 25.61 -14.20 -30.37
N PHE A 26 24.36 -13.74 -30.35
CA PHE A 26 24.02 -12.39 -30.81
C PHE A 26 24.37 -11.29 -29.81
N SER A 27 24.61 -11.62 -28.53
CA SER A 27 24.91 -10.62 -27.50
C SER A 27 26.20 -9.84 -27.80
N ASP A 28 27.20 -10.49 -28.41
CA ASP A 28 28.44 -9.83 -28.80
C ASP A 28 28.22 -8.72 -29.84
N TYR A 29 27.13 -8.79 -30.61
CA TYR A 29 26.79 -7.81 -31.64
C TYR A 29 25.85 -6.71 -31.13
N THR A 30 24.99 -7.05 -30.18
CA THR A 30 23.90 -6.17 -29.73
C THR A 30 24.23 -5.43 -28.44
N THR A 31 25.35 -5.74 -27.78
CA THR A 31 25.68 -5.22 -26.46
C THR A 31 27.20 -4.95 -26.38
N PRO A 32 27.66 -3.81 -26.90
CA PRO A 32 29.09 -3.52 -27.03
C PRO A 32 29.83 -3.43 -25.68
N ASN A 33 29.15 -2.99 -24.61
CA ASN A 33 29.74 -2.93 -23.27
C ASN A 33 30.08 -4.29 -22.65
N LEU A 34 29.68 -5.42 -23.26
CA LEU A 34 30.17 -6.76 -22.86
C LEU A 34 31.67 -6.94 -23.11
N ALA A 35 32.24 -6.21 -24.09
CA ALA A 35 33.64 -6.32 -24.47
C ALA A 35 34.60 -5.78 -23.38
N GLY A 36 34.20 -4.73 -22.67
CA GLY A 36 35.01 -4.04 -21.65
C GLY A 36 34.68 -4.41 -20.20
N VAL A 37 34.05 -5.56 -19.94
CA VAL A 37 33.77 -6.01 -18.56
C VAL A 37 35.06 -6.30 -17.78
N PRO A 38 35.05 -6.17 -16.43
CA PRO A 38 36.27 -6.36 -15.63
C PRO A 38 36.81 -7.78 -15.75
N LYS A 39 38.14 -7.91 -15.84
CA LYS A 39 38.88 -9.19 -15.91
C LYS A 39 39.54 -9.57 -14.59
N ILE A 40 39.55 -8.65 -13.63
CA ILE A 40 39.92 -8.87 -12.24
C ILE A 40 38.75 -8.54 -11.32
N SER A 41 38.75 -9.13 -10.14
CA SER A 41 37.77 -8.85 -9.08
C SER A 41 37.95 -7.44 -8.50
N LYS A 42 36.90 -6.91 -7.86
CA LYS A 42 36.98 -5.64 -7.11
C LYS A 42 38.09 -5.66 -6.05
N SER A 43 38.29 -6.78 -5.34
CA SER A 43 39.34 -6.92 -4.33
C SER A 43 40.74 -6.86 -4.94
N GLU A 44 40.98 -7.56 -6.05
CA GLU A 44 42.26 -7.50 -6.76
C GLU A 44 42.51 -6.09 -7.33
N ALA A 45 41.46 -5.42 -7.79
CA ALA A 45 41.53 -4.04 -8.26
C ALA A 45 41.93 -3.06 -7.13
N VAL A 46 41.40 -3.25 -5.90
CA VAL A 46 41.80 -2.50 -4.70
C VAL A 46 43.29 -2.71 -4.40
N GLU A 47 43.74 -3.97 -4.35
CA GLU A 47 45.13 -4.31 -4.06
C GLU A 47 46.10 -3.65 -5.05
N LYS A 48 45.79 -3.70 -6.35
CA LYS A 48 46.58 -3.01 -7.39
C LYS A 48 46.62 -1.49 -7.20
N VAL A 49 45.50 -0.88 -6.81
CA VAL A 49 45.46 0.57 -6.59
C VAL A 49 46.25 0.97 -5.34
N HIS A 50 46.21 0.16 -4.28
CA HIS A 50 47.06 0.35 -3.11
C HIS A 50 48.53 0.25 -3.46
N GLU A 51 48.93 -0.75 -4.25
CA GLU A 51 50.30 -0.87 -4.75
C GLU A 51 50.73 0.37 -5.54
N ILE A 52 49.87 0.88 -6.43
CA ILE A 52 50.10 2.11 -7.19
C ILE A 52 50.29 3.31 -6.24
N LEU A 53 49.42 3.48 -5.24
CA LEU A 53 49.51 4.60 -4.29
C LEU A 53 50.75 4.52 -3.41
N ASP A 54 51.11 3.32 -2.93
CA ASP A 54 52.29 3.07 -2.12
C ASP A 54 53.57 3.33 -2.92
N ASN A 55 53.64 2.86 -4.17
CA ASN A 55 54.76 3.12 -5.09
C ASN A 55 54.98 4.61 -5.33
N TYR A 56 53.91 5.41 -5.34
CA TYR A 56 53.98 6.86 -5.51
C TYR A 56 54.04 7.66 -4.19
N GLY A 57 54.15 6.97 -3.05
CA GLY A 57 54.35 7.59 -1.74
C GLY A 57 53.14 8.37 -1.22
N PHE A 58 51.93 7.93 -1.56
CA PHE A 58 50.68 8.52 -1.05
C PHE A 58 50.12 7.70 0.11
N ASP A 59 50.05 8.32 1.29
CA ASP A 59 49.39 7.71 2.46
C ASP A 59 47.86 7.87 2.35
N TYR A 60 47.18 6.78 2.02
CA TYR A 60 45.72 6.72 1.93
C TYR A 60 45.03 6.28 3.24
N SER A 61 45.78 6.00 4.32
CA SER A 61 45.22 5.46 5.59
C SER A 61 44.19 6.38 6.27
N GLN A 62 44.26 7.68 6.00
CA GLN A 62 43.34 8.69 6.54
C GLN A 62 42.15 9.01 5.60
N TYR A 63 42.07 8.34 4.45
CA TYR A 63 41.04 8.57 3.45
C TYR A 63 39.96 7.50 3.52
N TYR A 64 38.74 7.92 3.24
CA TYR A 64 37.69 6.98 2.89
C TYR A 64 37.85 6.58 1.44
N GLU A 65 37.91 5.28 1.22
CA GLU A 65 38.02 4.68 -0.11
C GLU A 65 36.64 4.26 -0.63
N PHE A 66 36.43 4.46 -1.92
CA PHE A 66 35.33 3.84 -2.64
C PHE A 66 35.72 3.49 -4.08
N GLY A 67 35.41 2.26 -4.51
CA GLY A 67 35.67 1.76 -5.86
C GLY A 67 34.41 1.32 -6.61
N TYR A 68 34.36 1.64 -7.90
CA TYR A 68 33.31 1.20 -8.82
C TYR A 68 33.86 0.97 -10.23
N PHE A 69 33.17 0.14 -11.01
CA PHE A 69 33.47 -0.07 -12.41
C PHE A 69 32.64 0.88 -13.29
N SER A 70 33.27 1.50 -14.29
CA SER A 70 32.65 2.50 -15.16
C SER A 70 33.18 2.41 -16.60
N PHE A 71 32.46 3.05 -17.51
CA PHE A 71 32.85 3.24 -18.91
C PHE A 71 32.83 4.72 -19.26
N ASP A 72 33.60 5.08 -20.28
CA ASP A 72 33.43 6.31 -21.01
C ASP A 72 32.27 6.15 -22.01
N GLY A 73 31.07 6.58 -21.60
CA GLY A 73 29.86 6.44 -22.40
C GLY A 73 29.92 7.24 -23.71
N THR A 74 30.32 8.52 -23.63
CA THR A 74 30.38 9.40 -24.80
C THR A 74 31.42 8.92 -25.80
N GLY A 75 32.64 8.62 -25.34
CA GLY A 75 33.71 8.13 -26.21
C GLY A 75 33.36 6.78 -26.83
N SER A 76 32.72 5.89 -26.05
CA SER A 76 32.28 4.59 -26.55
C SER A 76 31.17 4.70 -27.58
N ASP A 77 30.16 5.54 -27.35
CA ASP A 77 29.07 5.78 -28.29
C ASP A 77 29.60 6.35 -29.62
N TYR A 78 30.54 7.29 -29.56
CA TYR A 78 31.23 7.83 -30.75
C TYR A 78 32.01 6.76 -31.52
N LEU A 79 32.77 5.91 -30.83
CA LEU A 79 33.51 4.84 -31.50
C LEU A 79 32.57 3.79 -32.11
N VAL A 80 31.45 3.49 -31.46
CA VAL A 80 30.43 2.60 -32.03
C VAL A 80 29.76 3.25 -33.25
N SER A 81 29.54 4.57 -33.28
CA SER A 81 28.97 5.25 -34.43
C SER A 81 29.91 5.31 -35.63
N GLU A 82 31.20 5.58 -35.40
CA GLU A 82 32.20 5.73 -36.48
C GLU A 82 32.76 4.40 -36.98
N LEU A 83 33.10 3.48 -36.06
CA LEU A 83 33.81 2.23 -36.40
C LEU A 83 32.89 1.00 -36.38
N GLY A 84 31.68 1.12 -35.84
CA GLY A 84 30.76 0.02 -35.62
C GLY A 84 31.09 -0.81 -34.37
N ALA A 85 30.08 -1.54 -33.88
CA ALA A 85 30.17 -2.31 -32.63
C ALA A 85 31.28 -3.37 -32.62
N GLN A 86 31.58 -4.01 -33.76
CA GLN A 86 32.64 -5.04 -33.81
C GLN A 86 34.02 -4.47 -33.58
N LYS A 87 34.36 -3.37 -34.27
CA LYS A 87 35.67 -2.76 -34.14
C LYS A 87 35.84 -2.12 -32.76
N TYR A 88 34.79 -1.51 -32.24
CA TYR A 88 34.75 -1.06 -30.84
C TYR A 88 35.05 -2.21 -29.86
N ASN A 89 34.40 -3.37 -30.03
CA ASN A 89 34.61 -4.51 -29.14
C ASN A 89 36.06 -5.01 -29.17
N GLU A 90 36.73 -5.02 -30.33
CA GLU A 90 38.15 -5.36 -30.44
C GLU A 90 39.03 -4.38 -29.64
N ILE A 91 38.80 -3.07 -29.82
CA ILE A 91 39.53 -2.00 -29.12
C ILE A 91 39.34 -2.14 -27.61
N ALA A 92 38.10 -2.37 -27.16
CA ALA A 92 37.76 -2.52 -25.75
C ALA A 92 38.34 -3.79 -25.13
N GLN A 93 38.35 -4.93 -25.85
CA GLN A 93 38.92 -6.19 -25.36
C GLN A 93 40.44 -6.16 -25.25
N ASN A 94 41.10 -5.49 -26.19
CA ASN A 94 42.56 -5.36 -26.20
C ASN A 94 43.07 -4.27 -25.23
N GLU A 95 42.15 -3.48 -24.66
CA GLU A 95 42.46 -2.30 -23.83
C GLU A 95 43.37 -1.31 -24.56
N GLU A 96 43.15 -1.12 -25.87
CA GLU A 96 43.93 -0.18 -26.71
C GLU A 96 43.65 1.29 -26.33
N LEU A 97 42.44 1.56 -25.82
CA LEU A 97 42.00 2.87 -25.36
C LEU A 97 41.33 2.75 -23.98
N PRO A 98 41.40 3.79 -23.12
CA PRO A 98 40.86 3.77 -21.76
C PRO A 98 39.32 3.96 -21.73
N LEU A 99 38.59 3.07 -22.41
CA LEU A 99 37.13 3.16 -22.60
C LEU A 99 36.32 2.57 -21.42
N SER A 100 36.97 1.73 -20.61
CA SER A 100 36.39 1.11 -19.42
C SER A 100 37.45 0.98 -18.33
N PHE A 101 37.04 1.14 -17.08
CA PHE A 101 38.00 1.19 -15.98
C PHE A 101 37.33 0.94 -14.62
N TRP A 102 38.11 0.38 -13.70
CA TRP A 102 37.85 0.55 -12.28
C TRP A 102 38.26 1.95 -11.86
N GLN A 103 37.37 2.68 -11.20
CA GLN A 103 37.64 3.98 -10.60
C GLN A 103 37.55 3.88 -9.09
N PHE A 104 38.63 4.28 -8.43
CA PHE A 104 38.74 4.39 -6.98
C PHE A 104 38.89 5.85 -6.59
N GLU A 105 38.09 6.28 -5.64
CA GLU A 105 38.08 7.64 -5.11
C GLU A 105 38.43 7.62 -3.63
N TYR A 106 39.35 8.50 -3.25
CA TYR A 106 39.82 8.68 -1.89
C TYR A 106 39.51 10.10 -1.45
N TYR A 107 38.76 10.23 -0.36
CA TYR A 107 38.37 11.52 0.17
C TYR A 107 38.58 11.58 1.68
N LYS A 108 38.99 12.76 2.15
CA LYS A 108 39.05 13.08 3.57
C LYS A 108 37.76 13.78 3.99
N ASN A 109 37.15 13.37 5.09
CA ASN A 109 36.02 14.11 5.66
C ASN A 109 36.54 15.43 6.26
N VAL A 110 36.42 16.51 5.50
CA VAL A 110 36.76 17.86 5.96
C VAL A 110 35.52 18.77 5.96
N PRO A 111 35.43 19.75 6.87
CA PRO A 111 34.41 20.80 6.81
C PRO A 111 34.44 21.58 5.50
N LYS A 112 33.29 22.09 5.02
CA LYS A 112 33.14 22.80 3.73
C LYS A 112 34.11 23.99 3.52
N ASN A 113 34.64 24.56 4.60
CA ASN A 113 35.55 25.71 4.59
C ASN A 113 37.04 25.34 4.53
N ILE A 114 37.39 24.06 4.39
CA ILE A 114 38.77 23.58 4.20
C ILE A 114 38.88 23.03 2.78
N ASP A 115 39.97 23.38 2.09
CA ASP A 115 40.27 22.80 0.78
C ASP A 115 40.36 21.27 0.90
N GLU A 116 39.57 20.57 0.09
CA GLU A 116 39.52 19.12 0.11
C GLU A 116 40.78 18.52 -0.53
N ASP A 117 41.44 17.62 0.19
CA ASP A 117 42.44 16.73 -0.37
C ASP A 117 41.72 15.51 -0.97
N TYR A 118 41.75 15.40 -2.29
CA TYR A 118 41.03 14.40 -3.07
C TYR A 118 41.98 13.64 -3.99
N MET A 119 41.88 12.31 -3.98
CA MET A 119 42.58 11.47 -4.95
C MET A 119 41.61 10.59 -5.73
N ARG A 120 41.93 10.38 -7.00
CA ARG A 120 41.24 9.45 -7.88
C ARG A 120 42.28 8.60 -8.60
N VAL A 121 42.05 7.30 -8.61
CA VAL A 121 42.86 6.35 -9.37
C VAL A 121 41.94 5.58 -10.32
N ARG A 122 42.38 5.40 -11.57
CA ARG A 122 41.72 4.51 -12.53
C ARG A 122 42.70 3.47 -13.00
N ILE A 123 42.21 2.24 -13.10
CA ILE A 123 42.92 1.12 -13.70
C ILE A 123 42.02 0.42 -14.72
N SER A 124 42.64 -0.23 -15.71
CA SER A 124 41.92 -0.92 -16.79
C SER A 124 41.15 -2.16 -16.28
N PRO A 125 40.33 -2.82 -17.11
CA PRO A 125 39.64 -4.06 -16.75
C PRO A 125 40.57 -5.19 -16.28
N SER A 126 41.79 -5.27 -16.83
CA SER A 126 42.86 -6.21 -16.41
C SER A 126 43.75 -5.65 -15.30
N GLY A 127 43.54 -4.39 -14.91
CA GLY A 127 44.24 -3.70 -13.83
C GLY A 127 45.58 -3.09 -14.26
N LYS A 128 45.68 -2.61 -15.49
CA LYS A 128 46.78 -1.74 -15.93
C LYS A 128 46.56 -0.31 -15.46
N PHE A 129 47.62 0.47 -15.28
CA PHE A 129 47.49 1.88 -14.93
C PHE A 129 46.75 2.67 -16.03
N VAL A 130 45.77 3.50 -15.67
CA VAL A 130 45.07 4.40 -16.60
C VAL A 130 45.21 5.86 -16.16
N SER A 131 44.83 6.17 -14.92
CA SER A 131 44.98 7.56 -14.45
C SER A 131 45.21 7.63 -12.95
N PHE A 132 45.95 8.65 -12.54
CA PHE A 132 46.08 9.10 -11.16
C PHE A 132 45.83 10.60 -11.12
N PHE A 133 44.98 11.04 -10.21
CA PHE A 133 44.71 12.46 -10.00
C PHE A 133 44.71 12.75 -8.51
N HIS A 134 45.59 13.63 -8.07
CA HIS A 134 45.58 14.24 -6.74
C HIS A 134 45.22 15.72 -6.89
N SER A 135 44.38 16.26 -6.02
CA SER A 135 44.12 17.69 -5.95
C SER A 135 44.44 18.19 -4.54
N PRO A 136 45.67 18.67 -4.30
CA PRO A 136 46.07 19.20 -3.00
C PRO A 136 45.45 20.59 -2.75
N PRO A 137 45.30 21.00 -1.47
CA PRO A 137 44.89 22.35 -1.08
C PRO A 137 45.68 23.45 -1.78
N ASP A 138 45.03 24.56 -2.16
CA ASP A 138 45.71 25.71 -2.77
C ASP A 138 46.70 26.38 -1.81
N SER A 139 46.49 26.20 -0.50
CA SER A 139 47.40 26.62 0.56
C SER A 139 48.71 25.81 0.67
N GLN A 140 48.82 24.68 -0.04
CA GLN A 140 50.03 23.84 0.01
C GLN A 140 51.20 24.50 -0.73
N LYS A 141 52.27 24.78 0.02
CA LYS A 141 53.53 25.29 -0.52
C LYS A 141 54.27 24.19 -1.29
N ALA A 142 54.83 24.54 -2.44
CA ALA A 142 55.73 23.67 -3.21
C ALA A 142 56.85 24.48 -3.86
N GLU A 143 57.90 23.78 -4.28
CA GLU A 143 59.03 24.40 -4.96
C GLU A 143 58.61 25.03 -6.31
N PHE A 144 59.32 26.07 -6.73
CA PHE A 144 59.20 26.64 -8.07
C PHE A 144 60.17 25.90 -9.01
N VAL A 145 59.63 25.35 -10.09
CA VAL A 145 60.35 24.60 -11.11
C VAL A 145 60.04 25.22 -12.47
N ASN A 146 61.03 25.34 -13.35
CA ASN A 146 60.80 25.89 -14.69
C ASN A 146 60.11 24.85 -15.62
N ALA A 147 59.56 25.31 -16.74
CA ALA A 147 58.80 24.46 -17.65
C ALA A 147 59.61 23.27 -18.23
N GLU A 148 60.90 23.46 -18.55
CA GLU A 148 61.76 22.39 -19.09
C GLU A 148 62.07 21.31 -18.06
N GLN A 149 62.37 21.69 -16.82
CA GLN A 149 62.58 20.73 -15.72
C GLN A 149 61.29 19.98 -15.40
N ALA A 150 60.13 20.66 -15.43
CA ALA A 150 58.84 20.01 -15.23
C ALA A 150 58.52 19.00 -16.35
N ALA A 151 58.87 19.30 -17.60
CA ALA A 151 58.73 18.37 -18.73
C ALA A 151 59.60 17.12 -18.57
N GLN A 152 60.87 17.28 -18.18
CA GLN A 152 61.76 16.14 -17.93
C GLN A 152 61.26 15.24 -16.80
N ILE A 153 60.75 15.83 -15.71
CA ILE A 153 60.17 15.07 -14.59
C ILE A 153 58.91 14.33 -15.06
N ALA A 154 58.08 14.94 -15.90
CA ALA A 154 56.88 14.30 -16.45
C ALA A 154 57.22 13.09 -17.33
N GLU A 155 58.17 13.24 -18.26
CA GLU A 155 58.60 12.18 -19.17
C GLU A 155 59.23 11.01 -18.42
N GLN A 156 60.15 11.29 -17.49
CA GLN A 156 60.75 10.27 -16.61
C GLN A 156 59.71 9.53 -15.78
N PHE A 157 58.67 10.26 -15.31
CA PHE A 157 57.60 9.64 -14.57
C PHE A 157 56.75 8.73 -15.45
N ILE A 158 56.39 9.15 -16.67
CA ILE A 158 55.64 8.31 -17.60
C ILE A 158 56.45 7.05 -17.98
N GLU A 159 57.74 7.18 -18.27
CA GLU A 159 58.63 6.04 -18.57
C GLU A 159 58.78 5.06 -17.41
N SER A 160 58.51 5.49 -16.17
CA SER A 160 58.51 4.60 -15.01
C SER A 160 57.24 3.76 -14.86
N ILE A 161 56.19 4.06 -15.65
CA ILE A 161 54.94 3.31 -15.64
C ILE A 161 55.01 2.23 -16.72
N ASP A 162 55.18 0.98 -16.31
CA ASP A 162 55.33 -0.16 -17.24
C ASP A 162 54.20 -0.27 -18.28
N ASP A 163 52.99 0.14 -17.92
CA ASP A 163 51.79 0.05 -18.77
C ASP A 163 51.58 1.24 -19.73
N LEU A 164 52.41 2.30 -19.65
CA LEU A 164 52.24 3.53 -20.43
C LEU A 164 53.43 3.78 -21.36
N SER A 165 53.18 4.13 -22.61
CA SER A 165 54.21 4.48 -23.58
C SER A 165 53.83 5.72 -24.37
N LEU A 166 54.78 6.65 -24.52
CA LEU A 166 54.64 7.84 -25.36
C LEU A 166 55.01 7.59 -26.83
N GLU A 167 55.22 6.34 -27.23
CA GLU A 167 55.53 6.00 -28.61
C GLU A 167 54.38 6.41 -29.55
N ASN A 168 54.70 7.26 -30.54
CA ASN A 168 53.76 7.86 -31.49
C ASN A 168 52.83 8.95 -30.93
N TYR A 169 53.11 9.49 -29.74
CA TYR A 169 52.45 10.71 -29.25
C TYR A 169 53.26 11.95 -29.64
N SER A 170 52.56 13.04 -29.95
CA SER A 170 53.15 14.37 -30.14
C SER A 170 52.79 15.29 -28.98
N VAL A 171 53.75 16.11 -28.53
CA VAL A 171 53.49 17.19 -27.55
C VAL A 171 52.67 18.28 -28.22
N GLU A 172 51.47 18.57 -27.71
CA GLU A 172 50.57 19.58 -28.28
C GLU A 172 50.60 20.89 -27.47
N ASP A 173 50.43 20.80 -26.15
CA ASP A 173 50.26 21.97 -25.28
C ASP A 173 51.05 21.80 -23.97
N THR A 174 51.78 22.86 -23.59
CA THR A 174 52.49 22.96 -22.30
C THR A 174 52.08 24.25 -21.62
N ARG A 175 51.29 24.14 -20.56
CA ARG A 175 50.84 25.29 -19.76
C ARG A 175 51.60 25.35 -18.46
N HIS A 176 52.36 26.40 -18.27
CA HIS A 176 53.11 26.67 -17.05
C HIS A 176 52.55 27.92 -16.37
N GLN A 177 52.23 27.81 -15.08
CA GLN A 177 51.71 28.90 -14.28
C GLN A 177 52.44 28.96 -12.92
N GLU A 178 52.94 30.14 -12.57
CA GLU A 178 53.43 30.42 -11.24
C GLU A 178 52.29 31.00 -10.38
N LYS A 179 51.95 30.32 -9.29
CA LYS A 179 51.06 30.83 -8.23
C LYS A 179 51.89 31.44 -7.10
N GLU A 180 51.23 32.17 -6.19
CA GLU A 180 51.88 32.85 -5.05
C GLU A 180 52.78 31.93 -4.21
N ASN A 181 52.46 30.62 -4.13
CA ASN A 181 53.13 29.66 -3.25
C ASN A 181 53.70 28.41 -3.95
N ARG A 182 53.59 28.27 -5.29
CA ARG A 182 54.03 27.09 -6.06
C ARG A 182 54.04 27.31 -7.59
N SER A 183 54.82 26.54 -8.33
CA SER A 183 54.68 26.42 -9.80
C SER A 183 53.78 25.24 -10.18
N GLU A 184 52.88 25.43 -11.13
CA GLU A 184 52.02 24.39 -11.70
C GLU A 184 52.31 24.25 -13.19
N THR A 185 52.59 23.03 -13.65
CA THR A 185 52.83 22.74 -15.07
C THR A 185 51.89 21.65 -15.53
N ARG A 186 51.25 21.81 -16.68
CA ARG A 186 50.46 20.79 -17.36
C ARG A 186 51.03 20.54 -18.76
N LEU A 187 51.32 19.28 -19.05
CA LEU A 187 51.82 18.79 -20.33
C LEU A 187 50.76 17.87 -20.94
N GLN A 188 50.50 18.03 -22.24
CA GLN A 188 49.54 17.23 -22.97
C GLN A 188 50.20 16.57 -24.19
N TYR A 189 50.15 15.24 -24.22
CA TYR A 189 50.62 14.38 -25.29
C TYR A 189 49.41 13.80 -26.00
N GLU A 190 49.39 13.85 -27.32
CA GLU A 190 48.25 13.40 -28.11
C GLU A 190 48.64 12.45 -29.23
N LYS A 191 47.75 11.51 -29.52
CA LYS A 191 47.85 10.55 -30.62
C LYS A 191 46.51 10.45 -31.34
N ASN A 192 46.53 10.53 -32.67
CA ASN A 192 45.31 10.36 -33.46
C ASN A 192 44.82 8.91 -33.40
N VAL A 193 43.53 8.71 -33.18
CA VAL A 193 42.91 7.39 -33.22
C VAL A 193 42.57 7.05 -34.66
N ALA A 194 43.11 5.93 -35.15
CA ALA A 194 43.01 5.53 -36.54
C ALA A 194 41.55 5.49 -37.03
N GLN A 195 41.30 6.05 -38.21
CA GLN A 195 39.98 6.10 -38.86
C GLN A 195 38.92 6.95 -38.14
N THR A 196 39.33 7.80 -37.19
CA THR A 196 38.44 8.73 -36.48
C THR A 196 39.06 10.13 -36.40
N GLU A 197 38.26 11.13 -36.04
CA GLU A 197 38.74 12.48 -35.71
C GLU A 197 39.10 12.64 -34.22
N ALA A 198 38.93 11.57 -33.43
CA ALA A 198 39.22 11.56 -32.01
C ALA A 198 40.71 11.41 -31.72
N LYS A 199 41.09 11.83 -30.52
CA LYS A 199 42.45 11.78 -30.01
C LYS A 199 42.53 10.94 -28.76
N ASP A 200 43.61 10.19 -28.62
CA ASP A 200 44.02 9.57 -27.38
C ASP A 200 45.01 10.49 -26.67
N ILE A 201 44.70 10.87 -25.42
CA ILE A 201 45.38 11.95 -24.72
C ILE A 201 45.98 11.43 -23.42
N ILE A 202 47.26 11.73 -23.21
CA ILE A 202 47.94 11.59 -21.92
C ILE A 202 48.28 12.99 -21.41
N ALA A 203 47.66 13.40 -20.31
CA ALA A 203 47.90 14.69 -19.69
C ALA A 203 48.56 14.52 -18.32
N VAL A 204 49.73 15.14 -18.14
CA VAL A 204 50.48 15.13 -16.87
C VAL A 204 50.50 16.51 -16.25
N SER A 205 50.19 16.60 -14.96
CA SER A 205 50.29 17.84 -14.20
C SER A 205 51.27 17.70 -13.03
N LEU A 206 52.11 18.71 -12.86
CA LEU A 206 53.11 18.80 -11.79
C LEU A 206 52.85 20.01 -10.91
N ILE A 207 53.09 19.84 -9.61
CA ILE A 207 53.14 20.92 -8.62
C ILE A 207 54.56 20.93 -8.05
N GLY A 208 55.33 21.96 -8.38
CA GLY A 208 56.78 21.96 -8.18
C GLY A 208 57.44 20.75 -8.85
N LYS A 209 58.14 19.92 -8.06
CA LYS A 209 58.79 18.68 -8.55
C LYS A 209 57.92 17.43 -8.46
N LYS A 210 56.73 17.52 -7.84
CA LYS A 210 55.89 16.35 -7.61
C LYS A 210 54.86 16.22 -8.73
N VAL A 211 54.79 15.03 -9.34
CA VAL A 211 53.69 14.69 -10.25
C VAL A 211 52.42 14.57 -9.43
N ASN A 212 51.44 15.39 -9.79
CA ASN A 212 50.18 15.53 -9.09
C ASN A 212 49.05 14.81 -9.83
N SER A 213 49.11 14.75 -11.17
CA SER A 213 48.18 13.93 -11.93
C SER A 213 48.80 13.40 -13.23
N VAL A 214 48.37 12.21 -13.63
CA VAL A 214 48.56 11.59 -14.94
C VAL A 214 47.19 11.09 -15.37
N ASN A 215 46.64 11.65 -16.45
CA ASN A 215 45.33 11.26 -16.96
C ASN A 215 45.48 10.74 -18.38
N HIS A 216 45.27 9.43 -18.58
CA HIS A 216 45.05 8.83 -19.89
C HIS A 216 43.55 8.79 -20.16
N TYR A 217 43.09 9.46 -21.20
CA TYR A 217 41.67 9.50 -21.56
C TYR A 217 41.49 9.64 -23.07
N PHE A 218 40.38 9.09 -23.55
CA PHE A 218 39.92 9.27 -24.92
C PHE A 218 39.22 10.63 -25.04
N ASN A 219 39.48 11.35 -26.13
CA ASN A 219 38.92 12.67 -26.39
C ASN A 219 38.25 12.72 -27.77
N GLU A 220 36.94 12.62 -27.77
CA GLU A 220 36.06 12.76 -28.92
C GLU A 220 35.92 14.22 -29.40
N PRO A 221 35.54 14.46 -30.67
CA PRO A 221 35.26 15.80 -31.18
C PRO A 221 34.13 16.51 -30.41
N GLN A 222 34.22 17.84 -30.25
CA GLN A 222 33.21 18.63 -29.52
C GLN A 222 31.80 18.53 -30.14
N GLU A 223 31.70 18.35 -31.46
CA GLU A 223 30.42 18.19 -32.17
C GLU A 223 29.73 16.86 -31.80
N ALA A 224 30.50 15.78 -31.62
CA ALA A 224 29.97 14.48 -31.17
C ALA A 224 29.37 14.57 -29.75
N ASN A 225 29.95 15.40 -28.88
CA ASN A 225 29.40 15.69 -27.56
C ASN A 225 28.02 16.37 -27.64
N ALA A 226 27.82 17.31 -28.59
CA ALA A 226 26.54 18.00 -28.76
C ALA A 226 25.44 17.08 -29.30
N ASP A 227 25.78 16.14 -30.20
CA ASP A 227 24.85 15.16 -30.74
C ASP A 227 24.44 14.08 -29.71
N SER A 228 25.33 13.73 -28.78
CA SER A 228 25.02 12.81 -27.66
C SER A 228 23.96 13.37 -26.69
N PHE A 229 23.85 14.70 -26.57
CA PHE A 229 22.80 15.41 -25.82
C PHE A 229 21.60 15.76 -26.70
N GLY A 230 21.02 14.76 -27.38
CA GLY A 230 19.88 14.97 -28.28
C GLY A 230 18.65 15.57 -27.59
N GLY A 231 18.28 16.81 -27.92
CA GLY A 231 17.03 17.46 -27.46
C GLY A 231 15.76 16.66 -27.80
N ALA A 232 15.80 15.83 -28.85
CA ALA A 232 14.73 14.90 -29.20
C ALA A 232 14.49 13.81 -28.13
N ASN A 233 15.54 13.34 -27.45
CA ASN A 233 15.44 12.36 -26.37
C ASN A 233 14.84 12.97 -25.11
N VAL A 234 15.14 14.24 -24.82
CA VAL A 234 14.52 14.95 -23.70
C VAL A 234 13.01 15.02 -23.90
N LEU A 235 12.56 15.43 -25.10
CA LEU A 235 11.14 15.46 -25.43
C LEU A 235 10.50 14.06 -25.32
N PHE A 236 11.17 13.04 -25.84
CA PHE A 236 10.67 11.67 -25.80
C PHE A 236 10.56 11.11 -24.37
N ASN A 237 11.57 11.33 -23.54
CA ASN A 237 11.56 10.94 -22.13
C ASN A 237 10.48 11.69 -21.35
N ILE A 238 10.28 12.97 -21.63
CA ILE A 238 9.17 13.75 -21.06
C ILE A 238 7.81 13.10 -21.41
N ILE A 239 7.61 12.70 -22.67
CA ILE A 239 6.38 12.00 -23.09
C ILE A 239 6.22 10.70 -22.31
N ALA A 240 7.28 9.90 -22.18
CA ALA A 240 7.25 8.64 -21.42
C ALA A 240 6.87 8.86 -19.95
N ILE A 241 7.41 9.91 -19.30
CA ILE A 241 7.05 10.30 -17.93
C ILE A 241 5.56 10.65 -17.84
N PHE A 242 5.04 11.47 -18.76
CA PHE A 242 3.61 11.82 -18.76
C PHE A 242 2.70 10.62 -18.98
N VAL A 243 3.08 9.69 -19.86
CA VAL A 243 2.35 8.42 -20.05
C VAL A 243 2.34 7.63 -18.74
N TYR A 244 3.49 7.50 -18.08
CA TYR A 244 3.59 6.77 -16.82
C TYR A 244 2.75 7.40 -15.69
N LEU A 245 2.80 8.72 -15.53
CA LEU A 245 1.99 9.45 -14.57
C LEU A 245 0.50 9.31 -14.89
N GLY A 246 0.11 9.36 -16.16
CA GLY A 246 -1.27 9.13 -16.61
C GLY A 246 -1.77 7.73 -16.26
N LEU A 247 -0.96 6.69 -16.50
CA LEU A 247 -1.29 5.31 -16.13
C LEU A 247 -1.37 5.11 -14.61
N THR A 248 -0.49 5.75 -13.86
CA THR A 248 -0.51 5.76 -12.38
C THR A 248 -1.80 6.41 -11.86
N LEU A 249 -2.14 7.60 -12.35
CA LEU A 249 -3.37 8.29 -12.00
C LEU A 249 -4.61 7.46 -12.36
N LEU A 250 -4.62 6.82 -13.53
CA LEU A 250 -5.69 5.90 -13.91
C LEU A 250 -5.85 4.76 -12.90
N SER A 251 -4.76 4.09 -12.51
CA SER A 251 -4.80 3.01 -11.51
C SER A 251 -5.33 3.50 -10.17
N LEU A 252 -4.84 4.66 -9.69
CA LEU A 252 -5.24 5.25 -8.42
C LEU A 252 -6.71 5.67 -8.40
N VAL A 253 -7.18 6.35 -9.44
CA VAL A 253 -8.59 6.79 -9.55
C VAL A 253 -9.54 5.59 -9.57
N LEU A 254 -9.21 4.56 -10.37
CA LEU A 254 -10.01 3.33 -10.42
C LEU A 254 -10.02 2.61 -9.07
N PHE A 255 -8.87 2.57 -8.39
CA PHE A 255 -8.77 1.99 -7.05
C PHE A 255 -9.68 2.73 -6.07
N LEU A 256 -9.59 4.06 -5.99
CA LEU A 256 -10.38 4.87 -5.06
C LEU A 256 -11.89 4.71 -5.30
N GLN A 257 -12.32 4.75 -6.56
CA GLN A 257 -13.72 4.54 -6.94
C GLN A 257 -14.22 3.16 -6.51
N ARG A 258 -13.46 2.11 -6.81
CA ARG A 258 -13.85 0.72 -6.50
C ARG A 258 -13.76 0.40 -5.02
N TYR A 259 -12.83 1.03 -4.30
CA TYR A 259 -12.69 0.91 -2.87
C TYR A 259 -13.88 1.52 -2.15
N HIS A 260 -14.27 2.73 -2.56
CA HIS A 260 -15.46 3.41 -2.05
C HIS A 260 -16.73 2.58 -2.29
N ASP A 261 -16.85 1.98 -3.47
CA ASP A 261 -17.96 1.09 -3.82
C ASP A 261 -17.93 -0.28 -3.09
N GLY A 262 -16.89 -0.58 -2.31
CA GLY A 262 -16.74 -1.87 -1.62
C GLY A 262 -16.47 -3.06 -2.52
N LYS A 263 -16.01 -2.83 -3.75
CA LYS A 263 -15.88 -3.86 -4.80
C LYS A 263 -14.52 -4.57 -4.82
N ILE A 264 -13.51 -4.03 -4.15
CA ILE A 264 -12.13 -4.55 -4.18
C ILE A 264 -11.63 -4.96 -2.80
N SER A 265 -10.80 -6.00 -2.76
CA SER A 265 -10.07 -6.42 -1.57
C SER A 265 -8.64 -5.84 -1.58
N VAL A 266 -8.18 -5.39 -0.42
CA VAL A 266 -6.84 -4.76 -0.27
C VAL A 266 -5.81 -5.68 0.39
N LYS A 267 -6.23 -6.79 1.02
CA LYS A 267 -5.34 -7.58 1.90
C LYS A 267 -4.09 -8.10 1.18
N LYS A 268 -4.26 -8.72 0.01
CA LYS A 268 -3.12 -9.19 -0.80
C LYS A 268 -2.36 -8.05 -1.47
N ALA A 269 -3.08 -6.99 -1.86
CA ALA A 269 -2.49 -5.81 -2.48
C ALA A 269 -1.50 -5.11 -1.57
N VAL A 270 -1.80 -4.98 -0.26
CA VAL A 270 -0.87 -4.38 0.71
C VAL A 270 0.43 -5.17 0.77
N TRP A 271 0.36 -6.50 0.84
CA TRP A 271 1.56 -7.33 0.87
C TRP A 271 2.38 -7.25 -0.43
N ALA A 272 1.73 -7.15 -1.59
CA ALA A 272 2.43 -6.92 -2.85
C ALA A 272 3.15 -5.57 -2.85
N GLY A 273 2.49 -4.50 -2.40
CA GLY A 273 3.11 -3.18 -2.25
C GLY A 273 4.29 -3.20 -1.28
N ILE A 274 4.13 -3.79 -0.09
CA ILE A 274 5.20 -3.91 0.92
C ILE A 274 6.38 -4.70 0.33
N GLY A 275 6.11 -5.77 -0.41
CA GLY A 275 7.13 -6.55 -1.12
C GLY A 275 7.94 -5.69 -2.07
N THR A 276 7.28 -4.88 -2.92
CA THR A 276 7.98 -3.96 -3.84
C THR A 276 8.83 -2.96 -3.09
N TYR A 277 8.28 -2.34 -2.04
CA TYR A 277 9.02 -1.36 -1.23
C TYR A 277 10.27 -2.00 -0.61
N PHE A 278 10.15 -3.17 0.01
CA PHE A 278 11.25 -3.85 0.67
C PHE A 278 12.34 -4.28 -0.30
N VAL A 279 11.97 -4.76 -1.49
CA VAL A 279 12.91 -5.11 -2.56
C VAL A 279 13.72 -3.89 -3.00
N LEU A 280 13.07 -2.73 -3.14
CA LEU A 280 13.75 -1.48 -3.48
C LEU A 280 14.71 -1.03 -2.37
N VAL A 281 14.35 -1.22 -1.10
CA VAL A 281 15.24 -0.95 0.04
C VAL A 281 16.47 -1.87 0.00
N ILE A 282 16.29 -3.17 -0.25
CA ILE A 282 17.42 -4.11 -0.39
C ILE A 282 18.32 -3.68 -1.55
N MET A 283 17.73 -3.31 -2.69
CA MET A 283 18.47 -2.83 -3.86
C MET A 283 19.27 -1.56 -3.55
N ALA A 284 18.69 -0.63 -2.77
CA ALA A 284 19.37 0.59 -2.31
C ALA A 284 20.56 0.28 -1.39
N ILE A 285 20.39 -0.65 -0.45
CA ILE A 285 21.46 -1.09 0.45
C ILE A 285 22.58 -1.80 -0.33
N ASN A 286 22.23 -2.63 -1.32
CA ASN A 286 23.23 -3.31 -2.14
C ASN A 286 24.04 -2.34 -3.04
N THR A 287 23.48 -1.15 -3.29
CA THR A 287 24.13 -0.06 -4.03
C THR A 287 24.63 1.06 -3.11
N TRP A 288 24.65 0.86 -1.79
CA TRP A 288 24.80 1.90 -0.75
C TRP A 288 25.92 2.88 -1.00
N ASP A 289 27.07 2.36 -1.43
CA ASP A 289 28.23 3.20 -1.60
C ASP A 289 28.01 4.28 -2.66
N LEU A 290 27.16 3.99 -3.66
CA LEU A 290 26.83 4.86 -4.78
C LEU A 290 26.06 6.14 -4.40
N TRP A 291 25.49 6.20 -3.20
CA TRP A 291 24.56 7.23 -2.76
C TRP A 291 25.31 8.33 -1.98
N ALA A 292 25.36 9.56 -2.52
CA ALA A 292 26.01 10.77 -1.99
C ALA A 292 27.50 11.03 -2.31
N PHE A 293 27.97 10.66 -3.49
CA PHE A 293 29.26 11.16 -3.95
C PHE A 293 29.25 12.67 -4.19
N GLY A 294 30.40 13.30 -3.92
CA GLY A 294 30.71 14.69 -4.30
C GLY A 294 29.86 15.77 -3.64
N THR A 295 28.96 15.44 -2.71
CA THR A 295 28.02 16.40 -2.13
C THR A 295 28.26 16.55 -0.63
N ASN A 296 28.90 17.67 -0.26
CA ASN A 296 29.04 18.12 1.12
C ASN A 296 28.16 19.37 1.31
N ILE A 297 27.01 19.23 1.96
CA ILE A 297 26.10 20.36 2.22
C ILE A 297 26.41 20.92 3.60
N ALA A 298 27.13 22.04 3.63
CA ALA A 298 27.44 22.81 4.84
C ALA A 298 28.23 21.99 5.89
N SER A 299 27.61 21.67 7.04
CA SER A 299 28.21 20.93 8.16
C SER A 299 27.86 19.44 8.19
N LEU A 300 27.03 18.96 7.24
CA LEU A 300 26.66 17.55 7.16
C LEU A 300 27.73 16.78 6.39
N GLY A 301 28.51 15.96 7.10
CA GLY A 301 29.49 15.07 6.47
C GLY A 301 28.85 14.13 5.45
N ARG A 302 29.63 13.66 4.46
CA ARG A 302 29.17 12.82 3.34
C ARG A 302 28.37 11.59 3.79
N LEU A 303 28.76 10.98 4.91
CA LEU A 303 28.04 9.86 5.52
C LEU A 303 26.57 10.22 5.85
N TYR A 304 26.34 11.38 6.48
CA TYR A 304 24.99 11.86 6.79
C TYR A 304 24.20 12.15 5.51
N MET A 305 24.85 12.68 4.47
CA MET A 305 24.22 12.96 3.18
C MET A 305 23.69 11.68 2.51
N LYS A 306 24.39 10.55 2.65
CA LYS A 306 23.90 9.23 2.18
C LYS A 306 22.52 8.91 2.73
N PHE A 307 22.37 9.01 4.05
CA PHE A 307 21.12 8.72 4.74
C PHE A 307 20.00 9.70 4.37
N VAL A 308 20.32 10.98 4.16
CA VAL A 308 19.33 11.97 3.72
C VAL A 308 18.81 11.65 2.31
N LEU A 309 19.71 11.41 1.35
CA LEU A 309 19.32 11.08 -0.03
C LEU A 309 18.53 9.77 -0.10
N LEU A 310 18.98 8.76 0.65
CA LEU A 310 18.23 7.51 0.81
C LEU A 310 16.82 7.77 1.37
N GLY A 311 16.71 8.56 2.44
CA GLY A 311 15.43 8.91 3.06
C GLY A 311 14.48 9.64 2.10
N VAL A 312 15.00 10.56 1.29
CA VAL A 312 14.24 11.26 0.23
C VAL A 312 13.75 10.26 -0.81
N GLN A 313 14.60 9.36 -1.30
CA GLN A 313 14.21 8.37 -2.31
C GLN A 313 13.23 7.33 -1.77
N MET A 314 13.40 6.90 -0.51
CA MET A 314 12.45 6.05 0.20
C MET A 314 11.07 6.71 0.32
N THR A 315 11.02 8.02 0.50
CA THR A 315 9.77 8.76 0.66
C THR A 315 9.08 9.04 -0.68
N ILE A 316 9.84 9.48 -1.70
CA ILE A 316 9.26 9.91 -2.97
C ILE A 316 9.07 8.71 -3.90
N THR A 317 10.15 8.00 -4.22
CA THR A 317 10.15 6.98 -5.28
C THR A 317 9.56 5.66 -4.80
N TYR A 318 9.94 5.19 -3.61
CA TYR A 318 9.54 3.85 -3.17
C TYR A 318 8.07 3.81 -2.72
N ILE A 319 7.57 4.87 -2.07
CA ILE A 319 6.13 4.99 -1.77
C ILE A 319 5.31 5.08 -3.07
N PHE A 320 5.84 5.76 -4.09
CA PHE A 320 5.18 5.84 -5.39
C PHE A 320 5.06 4.45 -6.06
N LEU A 321 6.16 3.69 -6.12
CA LEU A 321 6.16 2.33 -6.69
C LEU A 321 5.34 1.33 -5.85
N PHE A 322 5.36 1.48 -4.53
CA PHE A 322 4.44 0.79 -3.62
C PHE A 322 2.99 1.05 -4.03
N THR A 323 2.62 2.33 -4.22
CA THR A 323 1.25 2.75 -4.53
C THR A 323 0.80 2.19 -5.87
N ASN A 324 1.68 2.19 -6.88
CA ASN A 324 1.39 1.60 -8.18
C ASN A 324 1.18 0.09 -8.11
N THR A 325 2.06 -0.64 -7.42
CA THR A 325 1.91 -2.09 -7.25
C THR A 325 0.63 -2.41 -6.48
N PHE A 326 0.38 -1.69 -5.38
CA PHE A 326 -0.78 -1.86 -4.52
C PHE A 326 -2.09 -1.64 -5.30
N THR A 327 -2.23 -0.49 -5.96
CA THR A 327 -3.45 -0.15 -6.71
C THR A 327 -3.66 -1.08 -7.89
N ALA A 328 -2.60 -1.42 -8.63
CA ALA A 328 -2.69 -2.37 -9.74
C ALA A 328 -3.06 -3.78 -9.28
N TRP A 329 -2.51 -4.27 -8.17
CA TRP A 329 -2.88 -5.58 -7.63
C TRP A 329 -4.37 -5.63 -7.31
N ALA A 330 -4.88 -4.63 -6.58
CA ALA A 330 -6.28 -4.56 -6.15
C ALA A 330 -7.23 -4.43 -7.35
N ASN A 331 -6.90 -3.56 -8.30
CA ASN A 331 -7.69 -3.40 -9.53
C ASN A 331 -7.66 -4.68 -10.38
N GLY A 332 -6.50 -5.32 -10.52
CA GLY A 332 -6.34 -6.57 -11.25
C GLY A 332 -7.15 -7.72 -10.64
N ASP A 333 -7.20 -7.85 -9.31
CA ASP A 333 -8.06 -8.84 -8.62
C ASP A 333 -9.54 -8.63 -8.94
N PHE A 334 -9.98 -7.38 -9.09
CA PHE A 334 -11.35 -7.06 -9.50
C PHE A 334 -11.62 -7.36 -10.97
N GLU A 335 -10.68 -7.07 -11.86
CA GLU A 335 -10.83 -7.37 -13.30
C GLU A 335 -10.83 -8.88 -13.60
N LEU A 336 -10.12 -9.67 -12.79
CA LEU A 336 -9.90 -11.11 -12.98
C LEU A 336 -10.91 -11.99 -12.24
N GLN A 337 -12.17 -11.56 -12.14
CA GLN A 337 -13.25 -12.32 -11.51
C GLN A 337 -13.89 -13.37 -12.43
N GLY A 338 -14.69 -14.26 -11.83
CA GLY A 338 -15.48 -15.28 -12.54
C GLY A 338 -14.60 -16.26 -13.32
N ARG A 339 -14.87 -16.44 -14.63
CA ARG A 339 -14.11 -17.36 -15.49
C ARG A 339 -12.66 -16.93 -15.74
N GLN A 340 -12.32 -15.66 -15.49
CA GLN A 340 -10.96 -15.14 -15.69
C GLN A 340 -10.03 -15.44 -14.50
N SER A 341 -10.57 -15.89 -13.36
CA SER A 341 -9.80 -16.24 -12.16
C SER A 341 -8.80 -17.40 -12.40
N LYS A 342 -9.01 -18.17 -13.47
CA LYS A 342 -8.08 -19.23 -13.90
C LYS A 342 -6.66 -18.72 -14.13
N TYR A 343 -6.49 -17.47 -14.57
CA TYR A 343 -5.19 -16.85 -14.84
C TYR A 343 -4.35 -16.64 -13.57
N LEU A 344 -4.98 -16.69 -12.39
CA LEU A 344 -4.30 -16.50 -11.10
C LEU A 344 -4.04 -17.82 -10.36
N SER A 345 -4.48 -18.96 -10.89
CA SER A 345 -4.48 -20.23 -10.14
C SER A 345 -3.07 -20.69 -9.75
N GLY A 346 -2.07 -20.52 -10.61
CA GLY A 346 -0.67 -20.81 -10.28
C GLY A 346 -0.16 -19.94 -9.13
N ILE A 347 -0.21 -18.62 -9.29
CA ILE A 347 0.32 -17.68 -8.28
C ILE A 347 -0.44 -17.76 -6.95
N ASP A 348 -1.76 -17.90 -6.98
CA ASP A 348 -2.57 -18.00 -5.76
C ASP A 348 -2.31 -19.31 -5.02
N SER A 349 -1.94 -20.39 -5.71
CA SER A 349 -1.55 -21.61 -5.01
C SER A 349 -0.28 -21.39 -4.17
N ILE A 350 0.70 -20.65 -4.69
CA ILE A 350 1.92 -20.27 -3.96
C ILE A 350 1.57 -19.37 -2.76
N LEU A 351 0.74 -18.34 -2.97
CA LEU A 351 0.33 -17.41 -1.91
C LEU A 351 -0.46 -18.11 -0.78
N ASN A 352 -1.18 -19.19 -1.10
CA ASN A 352 -1.89 -20.03 -0.14
C ASN A 352 -1.04 -21.21 0.39
N ARG A 353 0.29 -21.14 0.26
CA ARG A 353 1.27 -22.12 0.77
C ARG A 353 1.14 -23.53 0.15
N ASN A 354 0.52 -23.62 -1.03
CA ASN A 354 0.38 -24.86 -1.80
C ASN A 354 1.37 -24.86 -2.97
N PHE A 355 2.61 -25.26 -2.70
CA PHE A 355 3.71 -25.20 -3.68
C PHE A 355 3.74 -26.35 -4.69
N ILE A 356 2.97 -27.42 -4.47
CA ILE A 356 2.93 -28.61 -5.34
C ILE A 356 1.53 -28.79 -5.92
N THR A 357 1.23 -28.04 -6.98
CA THR A 357 -0.06 -28.09 -7.69
C THR A 357 0.14 -28.36 -9.18
N LYS A 358 -0.91 -28.86 -9.86
CA LYS A 358 -0.88 -29.05 -11.33
C LYS A 358 -0.71 -27.73 -12.07
N ASN A 359 -1.23 -26.63 -11.50
CA ASN A 359 -1.10 -25.29 -12.06
C ASN A 359 0.36 -24.84 -12.06
N ILE A 360 1.04 -24.93 -10.91
CA ILE A 360 2.49 -24.66 -10.81
C ILE A 360 3.26 -25.56 -11.79
N GLY A 361 2.91 -26.84 -11.82
CA GLY A 361 3.62 -27.80 -12.67
C GLY A 361 3.46 -27.58 -14.17
N PHE A 362 2.42 -26.87 -14.60
CA PHE A 362 2.24 -26.48 -15.98
C PHE A 362 2.82 -25.10 -16.26
N GLU A 363 2.53 -24.11 -15.41
CA GLU A 363 2.89 -22.71 -15.63
C GLU A 363 4.41 -22.46 -15.51
N VAL A 364 5.09 -23.06 -14.54
CA VAL A 364 6.52 -22.80 -14.30
C VAL A 364 7.42 -23.34 -15.43
N PRO A 365 7.36 -24.62 -15.82
CA PRO A 365 8.25 -25.12 -16.89
C PRO A 365 8.00 -24.45 -18.24
N ILE A 366 6.73 -24.13 -18.54
CA ILE A 366 6.37 -23.40 -19.76
C ILE A 366 6.93 -21.98 -19.73
N GLY A 367 6.78 -21.27 -18.60
CA GLY A 367 7.34 -19.94 -18.46
C GLY A 367 8.85 -19.92 -18.64
N LEU A 368 9.59 -20.84 -18.01
CA LEU A 368 11.05 -20.96 -18.20
C LEU A 368 11.43 -21.20 -19.67
N ALA A 369 10.71 -22.08 -20.37
CA ALA A 369 10.94 -22.33 -21.79
C ALA A 369 10.70 -21.07 -22.64
N TYR A 370 9.62 -20.33 -22.38
CA TYR A 370 9.36 -19.07 -23.08
C TYR A 370 10.34 -17.96 -22.71
N GLY A 371 10.86 -17.92 -21.48
CA GLY A 371 11.91 -17.00 -21.08
C GLY A 371 13.20 -17.22 -21.88
N ALA A 372 13.58 -18.48 -22.09
CA ALA A 372 14.71 -18.85 -22.97
C ALA A 372 14.48 -18.44 -24.43
N ILE A 373 13.27 -18.69 -24.95
CA ILE A 373 12.87 -18.30 -26.31
C ILE A 373 12.90 -16.79 -26.48
N LEU A 374 12.35 -16.05 -25.51
CA LEU A 374 12.35 -14.60 -25.47
C LEU A 374 13.77 -14.05 -25.49
N PHE A 375 14.70 -14.64 -24.74
CA PHE A 375 16.10 -14.22 -24.73
C PHE A 375 16.72 -14.29 -26.13
N GLY A 376 16.66 -15.44 -26.80
CA GLY A 376 17.18 -15.57 -28.16
C GLY A 376 16.46 -14.69 -29.18
N PHE A 377 15.13 -14.62 -29.10
CA PHE A 377 14.31 -13.85 -30.03
C PHE A 377 14.53 -12.34 -29.89
N LEU A 378 14.57 -11.81 -28.67
CA LEU A 378 14.81 -10.37 -28.46
C LEU A 378 16.23 -9.97 -28.87
N GLN A 379 17.23 -10.83 -28.70
CA GLN A 379 18.56 -10.54 -29.23
C GLN A 379 18.59 -10.49 -30.75
N LEU A 380 17.81 -11.34 -31.43
CA LEU A 380 17.63 -11.24 -32.88
C LEU A 380 16.91 -9.95 -33.30
N VAL A 381 15.89 -9.51 -32.55
CA VAL A 381 15.21 -8.22 -32.78
C VAL A 381 16.22 -7.08 -32.62
N ASN A 382 16.99 -7.07 -31.54
CA ASN A 382 18.03 -6.06 -31.30
C ASN A 382 19.08 -6.05 -32.40
N TYR A 383 19.54 -7.21 -32.85
CA TYR A 383 20.47 -7.34 -33.97
C TYR A 383 19.88 -6.75 -35.26
N SER A 384 18.58 -6.96 -35.50
CA SER A 384 17.86 -6.41 -36.65
C SER A 384 17.75 -4.88 -36.55
N MET A 385 17.48 -4.34 -35.35
CA MET A 385 17.45 -2.89 -35.14
C MET A 385 18.76 -2.23 -35.58
N ILE A 386 19.89 -2.85 -35.21
CA ILE A 386 21.22 -2.33 -35.56
C ILE A 386 21.50 -2.46 -37.06
N ASN A 387 21.39 -3.68 -37.59
CA ASN A 387 21.91 -3.98 -38.93
C ASN A 387 20.93 -3.66 -40.08
N ILE A 388 19.63 -3.58 -39.80
CA ILE A 388 18.59 -3.33 -40.82
C ILE A 388 18.01 -1.92 -40.69
N PHE A 389 17.74 -1.49 -39.47
CA PHE A 389 17.08 -0.20 -39.20
C PHE A 389 18.07 0.93 -38.87
N GLY A 390 19.38 0.64 -38.80
CA GLY A 390 20.40 1.65 -38.55
C GLY A 390 20.38 2.22 -37.14
N ALA A 391 19.80 1.50 -36.18
CA ALA A 391 19.87 1.89 -34.77
C ALA A 391 21.30 1.71 -34.25
N GLN A 392 21.81 2.65 -33.48
CA GLN A 392 23.11 2.51 -32.82
C GLN A 392 22.89 1.96 -31.41
N ALA A 393 23.62 0.93 -31.01
CA ALA A 393 23.54 0.43 -29.64
C ALA A 393 24.28 1.40 -28.72
N GLU A 394 23.60 1.93 -27.71
CA GLU A 394 24.23 2.82 -26.74
C GLU A 394 25.07 1.99 -25.76
N VAL A 395 26.33 2.40 -25.56
CA VAL A 395 27.25 1.86 -24.55
C VAL A 395 26.97 2.56 -23.22
N LYS A 396 25.71 2.46 -22.78
CA LYS A 396 25.30 2.85 -21.44
C LYS A 396 25.24 1.60 -20.57
N GLY A 397 25.81 1.70 -19.37
CA GLY A 397 26.01 0.54 -18.52
C GLY A 397 25.51 0.78 -17.11
N ASN A 398 24.48 0.03 -16.72
CA ASN A 398 24.25 -0.29 -15.31
C ASN A 398 25.13 -1.50 -14.94
N LEU A 399 26.45 -1.31 -14.97
CA LEU A 399 27.47 -2.27 -14.55
C LEU A 399 27.64 -2.30 -13.04
N SER A 400 26.65 -1.74 -12.33
CA SER A 400 26.56 -1.78 -10.88
C SER A 400 26.70 -3.21 -10.35
N TYR A 401 26.39 -4.26 -11.14
CA TYR A 401 26.70 -5.65 -10.81
C TYR A 401 28.11 -5.84 -10.25
N PHE A 402 29.13 -5.24 -10.87
CA PHE A 402 30.52 -5.40 -10.45
C PHE A 402 30.91 -4.50 -9.27
N SER A 403 30.21 -3.37 -9.13
CA SER A 403 30.45 -2.36 -8.09
C SER A 403 29.72 -2.67 -6.77
N ASN A 404 28.61 -3.40 -6.83
CA ASN A 404 27.73 -3.74 -5.71
C ASN A 404 28.34 -4.80 -4.80
N TYR A 405 27.88 -4.86 -3.55
CA TYR A 405 28.35 -5.82 -2.56
C TYR A 405 28.07 -7.28 -2.97
N PHE A 406 26.88 -7.54 -3.52
CA PHE A 406 26.46 -8.86 -3.96
C PHE A 406 25.85 -8.79 -5.38
N PRO A 407 26.61 -9.18 -6.43
CA PRO A 407 26.12 -9.15 -7.81
C PRO A 407 24.87 -10.00 -8.04
N SER A 408 24.83 -11.21 -7.46
CA SER A 408 23.64 -12.08 -7.52
C SER A 408 22.42 -11.48 -6.83
N LEU A 409 22.60 -10.72 -5.75
CA LEU A 409 21.51 -10.02 -5.07
C LEU A 409 20.92 -8.90 -5.94
N THR A 410 21.75 -8.17 -6.70
CA THR A 410 21.27 -7.18 -7.68
C THR A 410 20.33 -7.84 -8.67
N LEU A 411 20.73 -8.95 -9.28
CA LEU A 411 19.89 -9.70 -10.22
C LEU A 411 18.61 -10.22 -9.55
N ALA A 412 18.71 -10.79 -8.35
CA ALA A 412 17.56 -11.27 -7.60
C ALA A 412 16.54 -10.15 -7.33
N THR A 413 17.01 -8.99 -6.86
CA THR A 413 16.12 -7.84 -6.60
C THR A 413 15.49 -7.29 -7.88
N SER A 414 16.22 -7.22 -9.00
CA SER A 414 15.67 -6.82 -10.31
C SER A 414 14.58 -7.77 -10.80
N VAL A 415 14.80 -9.09 -10.64
CA VAL A 415 13.81 -10.11 -11.00
C VAL A 415 12.55 -10.01 -10.14
N ILE A 416 12.71 -9.83 -8.83
CA ILE A 416 11.55 -9.69 -7.93
C ILE A 416 10.82 -8.38 -8.20
N TYR A 417 11.54 -7.28 -8.44
CA TYR A 417 10.95 -5.99 -8.83
C TYR A 417 10.12 -6.14 -10.11
N PHE A 418 10.68 -6.76 -11.15
CA PHE A 418 9.94 -7.05 -12.38
C PHE A 418 8.66 -7.86 -12.13
N ALA A 419 8.75 -8.93 -11.33
CA ALA A 419 7.59 -9.76 -11.00
C ALA A 419 6.53 -9.01 -10.20
N LEU A 420 6.94 -8.12 -9.28
CA LEU A 420 6.06 -7.38 -8.39
C LEU A 420 5.47 -6.12 -9.03
N PHE A 421 6.19 -5.46 -9.93
CA PHE A 421 5.76 -4.23 -10.56
C PHE A 421 5.26 -4.47 -11.98
N ASP A 422 6.13 -4.88 -12.90
CA ASP A 422 5.80 -4.95 -14.34
C ASP A 422 4.69 -5.96 -14.65
N GLU A 423 4.78 -7.17 -14.11
CA GLU A 423 3.80 -8.22 -14.38
C GLU A 423 2.44 -7.91 -13.74
N ILE A 424 2.42 -7.34 -12.55
CA ILE A 424 1.16 -6.94 -11.90
C ILE A 424 0.55 -5.72 -12.59
N PHE A 425 1.34 -4.69 -12.85
CA PHE A 425 0.84 -3.44 -13.43
C PHE A 425 0.35 -3.64 -14.86
N PHE A 426 1.17 -4.24 -15.72
CA PHE A 426 0.85 -4.35 -17.13
C PHE A 426 0.04 -5.61 -17.45
N ARG A 427 0.36 -6.78 -16.89
CA ARG A 427 -0.34 -8.04 -17.26
C ARG A 427 -1.59 -8.26 -16.44
N LYS A 428 -1.48 -8.24 -15.11
CA LYS A 428 -2.61 -8.49 -14.22
C LYS A 428 -3.66 -7.38 -14.28
N PHE A 429 -3.23 -6.11 -14.31
CA PHE A 429 -4.13 -4.95 -14.32
C PHE A 429 -4.39 -4.39 -15.72
N LEU A 430 -3.42 -3.73 -16.35
CA LEU A 430 -3.66 -2.88 -17.51
C LEU A 430 -4.23 -3.64 -18.72
N LEU A 431 -3.62 -4.79 -19.04
CA LEU A 431 -4.07 -5.66 -20.12
C LEU A 431 -5.50 -6.15 -19.89
N VAL A 432 -5.83 -6.61 -18.68
CA VAL A 432 -7.16 -7.14 -18.38
C VAL A 432 -8.20 -6.03 -18.36
N TYR A 433 -7.85 -4.87 -17.79
CA TYR A 433 -8.70 -3.67 -17.80
C TYR A 433 -9.08 -3.26 -19.22
N PHE A 434 -8.10 -3.10 -20.12
CA PHE A 434 -8.40 -2.72 -21.50
C PHE A 434 -9.07 -3.83 -22.30
N LYS A 435 -8.73 -5.10 -22.06
CA LYS A 435 -9.44 -6.24 -22.64
C LYS A 435 -10.92 -6.24 -22.24
N ASN A 436 -11.23 -6.00 -20.98
CA ASN A 436 -12.61 -5.94 -20.48
C ASN A 436 -13.35 -4.69 -20.99
N LYS A 437 -12.67 -3.53 -21.02
CA LYS A 437 -13.23 -2.26 -21.48
C LYS A 437 -13.54 -2.26 -22.98
N THR A 438 -12.62 -2.76 -23.80
CA THR A 438 -12.77 -2.81 -25.27
C THR A 438 -13.49 -4.07 -25.74
N ARG A 439 -13.69 -5.06 -24.85
CA ARG A 439 -14.18 -6.41 -25.17
C ARG A 439 -13.34 -7.13 -26.24
N SER A 440 -12.07 -6.75 -26.39
CA SER A 440 -11.17 -7.30 -27.39
C SER A 440 -9.81 -7.63 -26.77
N THR A 441 -9.41 -8.89 -26.90
CA THR A 441 -8.07 -9.33 -26.49
C THR A 441 -6.97 -8.63 -27.28
N PHE A 442 -7.21 -8.34 -28.56
CA PHE A 442 -6.24 -7.67 -29.43
C PHE A 442 -5.94 -6.24 -28.94
N TYR A 443 -6.98 -5.42 -28.71
CA TYR A 443 -6.79 -4.04 -28.24
C TYR A 443 -6.26 -4.00 -26.81
N GLY A 444 -6.71 -4.90 -25.93
CA GLY A 444 -6.15 -5.01 -24.58
C GLY A 444 -4.65 -5.30 -24.56
N LEU A 445 -4.22 -6.23 -25.42
CA LEU A 445 -2.80 -6.57 -25.57
C LEU A 445 -2.00 -5.40 -26.16
N LEU A 446 -2.50 -4.78 -27.23
CA LEU A 446 -1.84 -3.68 -27.93
C LEU A 446 -1.61 -2.48 -27.01
N ILE A 447 -2.66 -2.00 -26.34
CA ILE A 447 -2.59 -0.83 -25.46
C ILE A 447 -1.67 -1.09 -24.27
N SER A 448 -1.75 -2.29 -23.68
CA SER A 448 -0.88 -2.66 -22.57
C SER A 448 0.60 -2.77 -23.00
N ALA A 449 0.88 -3.27 -24.20
CA ALA A 449 2.24 -3.38 -24.72
C ALA A 449 2.84 -2.00 -25.04
N ILE A 450 2.03 -1.07 -25.56
CA ILE A 450 2.44 0.33 -25.77
C ILE A 450 2.78 0.97 -24.42
N GLY A 451 1.89 0.85 -23.42
CA GLY A 451 2.14 1.36 -22.07
C GLY A 451 3.41 0.77 -21.45
N TYR A 452 3.62 -0.55 -21.61
CA TYR A 452 4.83 -1.22 -21.14
C TYR A 452 6.09 -0.67 -21.81
N ALA A 453 6.06 -0.44 -23.13
CA ALA A 453 7.18 0.09 -23.88
C ALA A 453 7.57 1.51 -23.43
N PHE A 454 6.61 2.43 -23.34
CA PHE A 454 6.89 3.80 -22.90
C PHE A 454 7.48 3.85 -21.49
N VAL A 455 6.94 3.06 -20.56
CA VAL A 455 7.45 3.03 -19.17
C VAL A 455 8.85 2.43 -19.12
N ASN A 456 9.13 1.36 -19.88
CA ASN A 456 10.43 0.72 -19.86
C ASN A 456 11.50 1.42 -20.70
N VAL A 457 11.17 2.32 -21.62
CA VAL A 457 12.18 3.22 -22.20
C VAL A 457 12.70 4.22 -21.16
N PHE A 458 11.87 4.60 -20.18
CA PHE A 458 12.29 5.52 -19.13
C PHE A 458 12.91 4.84 -17.89
N PHE A 459 12.35 3.72 -17.44
CA PHE A 459 12.83 3.00 -16.23
C PHE A 459 13.69 1.77 -16.53
N GLY A 460 13.59 1.21 -17.74
CA GLY A 460 14.19 -0.06 -18.09
C GLY A 460 15.55 0.11 -18.75
N ASN A 461 16.51 -0.72 -18.37
CA ASN A 461 17.88 -0.69 -18.86
C ASN A 461 18.28 -2.04 -19.52
N LEU A 462 17.31 -2.75 -20.11
CA LEU A 462 17.59 -4.07 -20.73
C LEU A 462 18.27 -3.93 -22.10
N PHE A 463 17.93 -2.88 -22.84
CA PHE A 463 18.51 -2.51 -24.13
C PHE A 463 18.24 -1.02 -24.36
N GLU A 464 19.21 -0.31 -24.93
CA GLU A 464 19.17 1.12 -25.22
C GLU A 464 19.76 1.35 -26.61
N PHE A 465 19.03 2.09 -27.44
CA PHE A 465 19.43 2.43 -28.78
C PHE A 465 19.36 3.93 -29.01
N TRP A 466 20.25 4.41 -29.87
CA TRP A 466 20.23 5.74 -30.41
C TRP A 466 19.66 5.76 -31.84
N PRO A 467 18.72 6.69 -32.14
CA PRO A 467 18.00 7.54 -31.19
C PRO A 467 16.98 6.74 -30.34
N SER A 468 16.57 7.28 -29.17
CA SER A 468 15.83 6.51 -28.14
C SER A 468 14.46 5.95 -28.56
N TYR A 469 13.87 6.43 -29.65
CA TYR A 469 12.62 5.85 -30.16
C TYR A 469 12.82 4.43 -30.72
N TYR A 470 14.03 4.03 -31.13
CA TYR A 470 14.30 2.64 -31.56
C TYR A 470 14.15 1.65 -30.40
N THR A 471 14.41 2.10 -29.17
CA THR A 471 14.25 1.33 -27.93
C THR A 471 12.78 0.91 -27.67
N LEU A 472 11.80 1.66 -28.20
CA LEU A 472 10.38 1.30 -28.05
C LEU A 472 10.03 -0.05 -28.66
N ILE A 473 10.60 -0.40 -29.80
CA ILE A 473 10.20 -1.57 -30.60
C ILE A 473 10.46 -2.87 -29.83
N PRO A 474 11.69 -3.16 -29.35
CA PRO A 474 11.93 -4.38 -28.60
C PRO A 474 11.15 -4.44 -27.28
N TYR A 475 10.93 -3.32 -26.56
CA TYR A 475 10.06 -3.35 -25.38
C TYR A 475 8.58 -3.58 -25.74
N PHE A 476 8.09 -3.03 -26.85
CA PHE A 476 6.74 -3.27 -27.34
C PHE A 476 6.53 -4.74 -27.72
N VAL A 477 7.50 -5.34 -28.42
CA VAL A 477 7.50 -6.77 -28.77
C VAL A 477 7.52 -7.64 -27.52
N LEU A 478 8.37 -7.33 -26.54
CA LEU A 478 8.39 -8.00 -25.24
C LEU A 478 7.03 -7.85 -24.52
N GLY A 479 6.46 -6.64 -24.59
CA GLY A 479 5.11 -6.27 -24.20
C GLY A 479 4.06 -7.27 -24.66
N ILE A 480 3.97 -7.43 -25.99
CA ILE A 480 3.04 -8.33 -26.68
C ILE A 480 3.27 -9.78 -26.27
N ILE A 481 4.50 -10.27 -26.33
CA ILE A 481 4.77 -11.71 -26.09
C ILE A 481 4.43 -12.09 -24.66
N GLN A 482 4.85 -11.29 -23.67
CA GLN A 482 4.54 -11.55 -22.27
C GLN A 482 3.04 -11.43 -21.97
N GLY A 483 2.34 -10.49 -22.61
CA GLY A 483 0.87 -10.39 -22.48
C GLY A 483 0.14 -11.58 -23.10
N TRP A 484 0.66 -12.10 -24.22
CA TRP A 484 0.17 -13.33 -24.82
C TRP A 484 0.42 -14.55 -23.91
N ILE A 485 1.62 -14.69 -23.34
CA ILE A 485 1.95 -15.77 -22.38
C ILE A 485 0.99 -15.74 -21.19
N PHE A 486 0.75 -14.57 -20.60
CA PHE A 486 -0.22 -14.38 -19.52
C PHE A 486 -1.63 -14.86 -19.90
N LEU A 487 -2.12 -14.47 -21.08
CA LEU A 487 -3.46 -14.80 -21.57
C LEU A 487 -3.65 -16.27 -21.94
N GLN A 488 -2.56 -16.98 -22.29
CA GLN A 488 -2.61 -18.41 -22.63
C GLN A 488 -2.40 -19.30 -21.42
N TYR A 489 -1.41 -18.97 -20.58
CA TYR A 489 -0.89 -19.88 -19.57
C TYR A 489 -1.15 -19.41 -18.13
N GLY A 490 -1.28 -18.11 -17.89
CA GLY A 490 -1.51 -17.54 -16.56
C GLY A 490 -0.38 -16.63 -16.07
N LEU A 491 -0.62 -15.99 -14.91
CA LEU A 491 0.31 -14.99 -14.34
C LEU A 491 1.62 -15.61 -13.85
N LEU A 492 1.60 -16.85 -13.36
CA LEU A 492 2.85 -17.48 -12.91
C LEU A 492 3.75 -17.81 -14.10
N ALA A 493 3.17 -18.18 -15.25
CA ALA A 493 3.92 -18.43 -16.47
C ALA A 493 4.58 -17.15 -17.03
N SER A 494 3.89 -16.00 -17.02
CA SER A 494 4.46 -14.73 -17.49
C SER A 494 5.54 -14.20 -16.54
N ILE A 495 5.33 -14.31 -15.22
CA ILE A 495 6.33 -13.98 -14.20
C ILE A 495 7.59 -14.83 -14.39
N THR A 496 7.46 -16.16 -14.47
CA THR A 496 8.61 -17.05 -14.62
C THR A 496 9.36 -16.85 -15.93
N SER A 497 8.63 -16.60 -17.03
CA SER A 497 9.18 -16.25 -18.34
C SER A 497 10.03 -14.97 -18.29
N GLY A 498 9.48 -13.87 -17.79
CA GLY A 498 10.18 -12.58 -17.74
C GLY A 498 11.35 -12.60 -16.76
N SER A 499 11.16 -13.25 -15.61
CA SER A 499 12.22 -13.44 -14.61
C SER A 499 13.43 -14.18 -15.17
N PHE A 500 13.19 -15.27 -15.91
CA PHE A 500 14.27 -16.04 -16.50
C PHE A 500 14.94 -15.29 -17.65
N PHE A 501 14.17 -14.60 -18.49
CA PHE A 501 14.69 -13.71 -19.52
C PHE A 501 15.63 -12.63 -18.94
N ILE A 502 15.20 -11.90 -17.92
CA ILE A 502 16.01 -10.86 -17.26
C ILE A 502 17.27 -11.46 -16.64
N THR A 503 17.15 -12.65 -16.03
CA THR A 503 18.30 -13.35 -15.46
C THR A 503 19.32 -13.68 -16.54
N LEU A 504 18.90 -14.24 -17.69
CA LEU A 504 19.79 -14.52 -18.82
C LEU A 504 20.47 -13.24 -19.35
N GLN A 505 19.74 -12.13 -19.42
CA GLN A 505 20.29 -10.82 -19.80
C GLN A 505 21.32 -10.27 -18.81
N GLY A 506 21.22 -10.63 -17.54
CA GLY A 506 22.16 -10.21 -16.50
C GLY A 506 23.40 -11.10 -16.41
N VAL A 507 23.22 -12.43 -16.39
CA VAL A 507 24.34 -13.38 -16.18
C VAL A 507 25.35 -13.36 -17.33
N ARG A 508 24.97 -12.90 -18.53
CA ARG A 508 25.93 -12.72 -19.64
C ARG A 508 27.08 -11.78 -19.27
N PHE A 509 26.82 -10.71 -18.51
CA PHE A 509 27.88 -9.81 -18.04
C PHE A 509 28.80 -10.50 -17.03
N LEU A 510 28.21 -11.24 -16.09
CA LEU A 510 28.97 -11.97 -15.08
C LEU A 510 29.85 -13.05 -15.71
N PHE A 511 29.36 -13.78 -16.71
CA PHE A 511 30.15 -14.78 -17.42
C PHE A 511 31.19 -14.18 -18.37
N ALA A 512 30.91 -13.06 -19.02
CA ALA A 512 31.86 -12.37 -19.89
C ALA A 512 33.10 -11.83 -19.12
N SER A 513 32.96 -11.57 -17.81
CA SER A 513 34.08 -11.16 -16.95
C SER A 513 35.18 -12.23 -16.87
N GLY A 514 34.81 -13.52 -16.89
CA GLY A 514 35.73 -14.63 -16.66
C GLY A 514 36.26 -14.77 -15.22
N VAL A 515 35.89 -13.85 -14.31
CA VAL A 515 36.33 -13.87 -12.92
C VAL A 515 35.50 -14.89 -12.14
N SER A 516 36.17 -15.78 -11.40
CA SER A 516 35.54 -16.91 -10.70
C SER A 516 34.41 -16.49 -9.75
N GLY A 517 34.59 -15.38 -9.00
CA GLY A 517 33.56 -14.83 -8.10
C GLY A 517 32.28 -14.42 -8.82
N TYR A 518 32.40 -13.60 -9.87
CA TYR A 518 31.24 -13.17 -10.66
C TYR A 518 30.56 -14.34 -11.38
N MET A 519 31.34 -15.29 -11.91
CA MET A 519 30.77 -16.51 -12.49
C MET A 519 29.98 -17.33 -11.47
N PHE A 520 30.46 -17.43 -10.23
CA PHE A 520 29.74 -18.09 -9.14
C PHE A 520 28.41 -17.40 -8.84
N ASP A 521 28.37 -16.07 -8.76
CA ASP A 521 27.13 -15.30 -8.61
C ASP A 521 26.12 -15.60 -9.74
N GLY A 522 26.61 -15.74 -10.98
CA GLY A 522 25.80 -16.12 -12.13
C GLY A 522 25.21 -17.54 -12.02
N ILE A 523 26.01 -18.51 -11.56
CA ILE A 523 25.54 -19.88 -11.32
C ILE A 523 24.53 -19.92 -10.16
N LEU A 524 24.79 -19.15 -9.10
CA LEU A 524 23.93 -19.08 -7.91
C LEU A 524 22.52 -18.64 -8.29
N ILE A 525 22.37 -17.57 -9.08
CA ILE A 525 21.04 -17.09 -9.49
C ILE A 525 20.35 -18.08 -10.45
N LEU A 526 21.09 -18.72 -11.36
CA LEU A 526 20.53 -19.75 -12.25
C LEU A 526 20.06 -20.99 -11.49
N SER A 527 20.71 -21.34 -10.37
CA SER A 527 20.31 -22.48 -9.53
C SER A 527 18.89 -22.34 -8.97
N VAL A 528 18.43 -21.11 -8.71
CA VAL A 528 17.05 -20.82 -8.26
C VAL A 528 16.03 -21.27 -9.32
N PHE A 529 16.31 -21.01 -10.60
CA PHE A 529 15.44 -21.43 -11.69
C PHE A 529 15.46 -22.94 -11.92
N VAL A 530 16.58 -23.61 -11.65
CA VAL A 530 16.66 -25.09 -11.64
C VAL A 530 15.76 -25.65 -10.54
N ILE A 531 15.80 -25.07 -9.33
CA ILE A 531 14.93 -25.48 -8.22
C ILE A 531 13.46 -25.27 -8.60
N MET A 532 13.12 -24.11 -9.18
CA MET A 532 11.76 -23.84 -9.67
C MET A 532 11.31 -24.85 -10.73
N LEU A 533 12.20 -25.21 -11.67
CA LEU A 533 11.92 -26.23 -12.68
C LEU A 533 11.64 -27.60 -12.03
N VAL A 534 12.44 -28.00 -11.04
CA VAL A 534 12.24 -29.25 -10.29
C VAL A 534 10.89 -29.24 -9.56
N ILE A 535 10.55 -28.15 -8.87
CA ILE A 535 9.24 -27.98 -8.22
C ILE A 535 8.11 -28.06 -9.25
N GLY A 536 8.27 -27.43 -10.41
CA GLY A 536 7.34 -27.52 -11.53
C GLY A 536 7.14 -28.96 -12.00
N ILE A 537 8.22 -29.70 -12.26
CA ILE A 537 8.16 -31.11 -12.68
C ILE A 537 7.45 -31.96 -11.61
N ILE A 538 7.77 -31.78 -10.32
CA ILE A 538 7.09 -32.48 -9.23
C ILE A 538 5.59 -32.12 -9.19
N GLY A 539 5.24 -30.84 -9.36
CA GLY A 539 3.86 -30.37 -9.45
C GLY A 539 3.09 -30.98 -10.63
N LEU A 540 3.76 -31.19 -11.76
CA LEU A 540 3.15 -31.80 -12.95
C LEU A 540 2.87 -33.29 -12.75
N LEU A 541 3.78 -34.00 -12.06
CA LEU A 541 3.67 -35.43 -11.81
C LEU A 541 2.75 -35.78 -10.63
N LYS A 542 2.82 -35.01 -9.54
CA LYS A 542 2.20 -35.34 -8.23
C LYS A 542 1.18 -34.30 -7.74
N GLY A 543 1.08 -33.14 -8.39
CA GLY A 543 0.25 -32.03 -7.90
C GLY A 543 -1.25 -32.31 -7.94
N LYS A 544 -1.97 -31.70 -7.00
CA LYS A 544 -3.44 -31.61 -7.03
C LYS A 544 -3.86 -30.38 -7.84
N SER A 545 -5.05 -30.41 -8.45
CA SER A 545 -5.61 -29.23 -9.13
C SER A 545 -6.04 -28.20 -8.09
N PHE A 546 -5.58 -26.96 -8.24
CA PHE A 546 -5.98 -25.85 -7.39
C PHE A 546 -6.95 -24.96 -8.18
N LYS A 547 -8.11 -24.65 -7.60
CA LYS A 547 -9.04 -23.67 -8.17
C LYS A 547 -9.06 -22.46 -7.26
N TYR A 548 -8.74 -21.30 -7.82
CA TYR A 548 -8.85 -20.06 -7.10
C TYR A 548 -10.32 -19.68 -6.87
N THR A 549 -10.69 -19.50 -5.60
CA THR A 549 -11.95 -18.87 -5.18
C THR A 549 -11.64 -17.51 -4.59
N VAL A 550 -12.06 -16.44 -5.29
CA VAL A 550 -11.97 -15.07 -4.78
C VAL A 550 -12.82 -14.97 -3.52
N GLU A 551 -12.24 -14.45 -2.44
CA GLU A 551 -13.00 -14.06 -1.23
C GLU A 551 -13.87 -12.87 -1.61
N MET A 552 -15.18 -13.09 -1.77
CA MET A 552 -16.07 -12.21 -2.55
C MET A 552 -16.44 -10.89 -1.87
N GLU A 553 -16.35 -10.77 -0.54
CA GLU A 553 -16.84 -9.58 0.17
C GLU A 553 -15.81 -9.12 1.22
N PRO A 554 -15.26 -7.90 1.10
CA PRO A 554 -14.32 -7.38 2.08
C PRO A 554 -14.94 -7.39 3.50
N PRO A 555 -14.18 -7.73 4.55
CA PRO A 555 -14.72 -7.83 5.91
C PRO A 555 -15.41 -6.54 6.41
N HIS A 556 -14.94 -5.38 5.97
CA HIS A 556 -15.53 -4.09 6.34
C HIS A 556 -16.90 -3.86 5.70
N ILE A 557 -17.13 -4.30 4.45
CA ILE A 557 -18.42 -4.20 3.77
C ILE A 557 -19.44 -5.09 4.44
N ARG A 558 -19.06 -6.33 4.80
CA ARG A 558 -19.92 -7.23 5.56
C ARG A 558 -20.36 -6.60 6.88
N ARG A 559 -19.43 -5.98 7.63
CA ARG A 559 -19.76 -5.28 8.89
C ARG A 559 -20.75 -4.12 8.69
N ILE A 560 -20.55 -3.30 7.66
CA ILE A 560 -21.46 -2.18 7.36
C ILE A 560 -22.85 -2.72 7.03
N LYS A 561 -22.94 -3.72 6.15
CA LYS A 561 -24.20 -4.34 5.73
C LYS A 561 -24.94 -5.00 6.89
N ASP A 562 -24.23 -5.76 7.73
CA ASP A 562 -24.79 -6.39 8.92
C ASP A 562 -25.31 -5.33 9.91
N ARG A 563 -24.57 -4.22 10.11
CA ARG A 563 -25.00 -3.11 10.97
C ARG A 563 -26.24 -2.40 10.41
N THR A 564 -26.26 -2.07 9.12
CA THR A 564 -27.42 -1.43 8.48
C THR A 564 -28.65 -2.33 8.54
N ARG A 565 -28.49 -3.63 8.32
CA ARG A 565 -29.57 -4.61 8.45
C ARG A 565 -30.12 -4.66 9.88
N MET A 566 -29.26 -4.75 10.89
CA MET A 566 -29.68 -4.73 12.30
C MET A 566 -30.43 -3.44 12.65
N GLN A 567 -29.96 -2.28 12.17
CA GLN A 567 -30.61 -1.00 12.41
C GLN A 567 -32.01 -0.95 11.77
N GLN A 568 -32.17 -1.50 10.56
CA GLN A 568 -33.48 -1.63 9.91
C GLN A 568 -34.41 -2.59 10.66
N GLU A 569 -33.89 -3.71 11.16
CA GLU A 569 -34.66 -4.67 11.97
C GLU A 569 -35.14 -4.04 13.29
N LEU A 570 -34.31 -3.22 13.96
CA LEU A 570 -34.69 -2.47 15.17
C LEU A 570 -35.71 -1.35 14.89
N GLU A 571 -35.58 -0.62 13.78
CA GLU A 571 -36.57 0.36 13.30
C GLU A 571 -37.96 -0.28 13.09
N ILE A 572 -37.99 -1.49 12.54
CA ILE A 572 -39.23 -2.26 12.38
C ILE A 572 -39.79 -2.66 13.74
N ALA A 573 -38.94 -3.17 14.65
CA ALA A 573 -39.35 -3.53 16.01
C ALA A 573 -39.96 -2.33 16.77
N LYS A 574 -39.36 -1.14 16.66
CA LYS A 574 -39.89 0.13 17.21
C LYS A 574 -41.31 0.39 16.73
N LYS A 575 -41.54 0.29 15.42
CA LYS A 575 -42.85 0.56 14.81
C LYS A 575 -43.91 -0.45 15.28
N VAL A 576 -43.54 -1.72 15.42
CA VAL A 576 -44.44 -2.75 15.97
C VAL A 576 -44.78 -2.43 17.41
N GLN A 577 -43.77 -2.14 18.25
CA GLN A 577 -43.96 -1.86 19.66
C GLN A 577 -44.82 -0.62 19.92
N LEU A 578 -44.51 0.51 19.30
CA LEU A 578 -45.34 1.72 19.40
C LEU A 578 -46.75 1.48 18.82
N GLY A 579 -46.87 0.60 17.82
CA GLY A 579 -48.15 0.17 17.27
C GLY A 579 -49.01 -0.64 18.26
N LEU A 580 -48.41 -1.22 19.29
CA LEU A 580 -49.11 -1.89 20.39
C LEU A 580 -49.61 -0.91 21.45
N LEU A 581 -49.06 0.30 21.59
CA LEU A 581 -49.56 1.25 22.59
C LEU A 581 -50.87 1.92 22.12
N PRO A 582 -51.68 2.48 23.04
CA PRO A 582 -52.89 3.21 22.68
C PRO A 582 -52.61 4.34 21.68
N LYS A 583 -53.31 4.34 20.55
CA LYS A 583 -53.17 5.36 19.50
C LYS A 583 -54.13 6.54 19.67
N GLU A 584 -55.24 6.30 20.34
CA GLU A 584 -56.29 7.28 20.60
C GLU A 584 -56.48 7.41 22.11
N GLN A 585 -56.75 8.64 22.55
CA GLN A 585 -57.11 8.87 23.94
C GLN A 585 -58.55 8.39 24.18
N PRO A 586 -58.83 7.71 25.30
CA PRO A 586 -60.15 7.16 25.56
C PRO A 586 -61.16 8.30 25.81
N SER A 587 -62.35 8.17 25.23
CA SER A 587 -63.47 9.06 25.56
C SER A 587 -64.20 8.53 26.79
N LEU A 588 -64.12 9.25 27.91
CA LEU A 588 -64.82 8.93 29.14
C LEU A 588 -65.59 10.16 29.64
N LYS A 589 -66.91 10.05 29.77
CA LYS A 589 -67.76 11.20 30.13
C LYS A 589 -67.34 11.81 31.47
N GLY A 590 -67.04 13.11 31.47
CA GLY A 590 -66.63 13.86 32.66
C GLY A 590 -65.13 13.79 32.98
N TYR A 591 -64.34 13.17 32.09
CA TYR A 591 -62.90 13.05 32.23
C TYR A 591 -62.17 13.41 30.94
N ASP A 592 -61.04 14.08 31.06
CA ASP A 592 -60.08 14.34 29.98
C ASP A 592 -58.83 13.53 30.25
N ILE A 593 -58.42 12.69 29.29
CA ILE A 593 -57.39 11.68 29.50
C ILE A 593 -56.34 11.82 28.40
N ALA A 594 -55.07 11.79 28.79
CA ALA A 594 -53.95 11.80 27.87
C ALA A 594 -52.81 10.90 28.34
N GLY A 595 -52.35 9.99 27.48
CA GLY A 595 -51.13 9.19 27.68
C GLY A 595 -50.05 9.47 26.63
N VAL A 596 -48.78 9.31 27.03
CA VAL A 596 -47.59 9.29 26.14
C VAL A 596 -46.59 8.26 26.65
N CYS A 597 -45.83 7.64 25.74
CA CYS A 597 -44.66 6.83 26.03
C CYS A 597 -43.58 7.17 24.99
N ILE A 598 -42.38 7.50 25.45
CA ILE A 598 -41.23 7.89 24.63
C ILE A 598 -40.05 6.98 24.99
N PRO A 599 -39.73 5.98 24.16
CA PRO A 599 -38.61 5.10 24.42
C PRO A 599 -37.25 5.82 24.38
N ALA A 600 -36.33 5.45 25.27
CA ALA A 600 -34.95 5.95 25.32
C ALA A 600 -34.09 5.40 24.17
N LEU A 601 -34.32 4.15 23.77
CA LEU A 601 -33.63 3.47 22.68
C LEU A 601 -34.56 3.28 21.47
N GLU A 602 -34.16 2.44 20.51
CA GLU A 602 -35.03 2.05 19.42
C GLU A 602 -36.30 1.35 19.93
N VAL A 603 -36.24 0.60 21.02
CA VAL A 603 -37.38 -0.06 21.69
C VAL A 603 -37.28 0.08 23.21
N GLY A 604 -38.41 0.16 23.90
CA GLY A 604 -38.51 0.43 25.35
C GLY A 604 -39.02 -0.72 26.22
N GLY A 605 -38.89 -0.66 27.54
CA GLY A 605 -39.58 -1.51 28.53
C GLY A 605 -40.94 -0.97 28.96
N ASP A 606 -41.18 0.32 28.79
CA ASP A 606 -42.39 0.99 29.27
C ASP A 606 -43.69 0.59 28.56
N TYR A 607 -44.77 0.56 29.33
CA TYR A 607 -46.12 0.24 28.89
C TYR A 607 -47.16 1.13 29.54
N PHE A 608 -48.13 1.59 28.76
CA PHE A 608 -49.41 2.06 29.29
C PHE A 608 -50.56 1.59 28.44
N ASP A 609 -51.76 1.49 29.03
CA ASP A 609 -52.97 1.09 28.30
C ASP A 609 -54.25 1.66 28.90
N PHE A 610 -55.26 1.77 28.05
CA PHE A 610 -56.62 2.18 28.37
C PHE A 610 -57.57 1.03 28.01
N ILE A 611 -57.97 0.26 29.01
CA ILE A 611 -58.74 -0.97 28.84
C ILE A 611 -60.21 -0.69 29.10
N HIS A 612 -61.05 -0.73 28.08
CA HIS A 612 -62.49 -0.60 28.25
C HIS A 612 -63.06 -1.83 28.96
N LEU A 613 -63.78 -1.60 30.06
CA LEU A 613 -64.40 -2.64 30.88
C LEU A 613 -65.93 -2.57 30.76
N LYS A 614 -66.61 -3.57 31.33
CA LYS A 614 -68.08 -3.62 31.38
C LYS A 614 -68.68 -2.40 32.08
N ASP A 615 -69.89 -2.05 31.67
CA ASP A 615 -70.69 -0.91 32.18
C ASP A 615 -70.04 0.47 31.98
N GLY A 616 -69.17 0.61 30.97
CA GLY A 616 -68.52 1.88 30.64
C GLY A 616 -67.40 2.28 31.61
N LYS A 617 -66.93 1.37 32.46
CA LYS A 617 -65.75 1.57 33.31
C LYS A 617 -64.47 1.52 32.47
N LEU A 618 -63.41 2.18 32.94
CA LEU A 618 -62.13 2.24 32.23
C LEU A 618 -60.99 1.78 33.15
N GLY A 619 -60.23 0.80 32.70
CA GLY A 619 -58.96 0.41 33.29
C GLY A 619 -57.82 1.28 32.76
N ILE A 620 -56.97 1.76 33.65
CA ILE A 620 -55.76 2.51 33.33
C ILE A 620 -54.58 1.72 33.86
N ALA A 621 -53.65 1.37 32.98
CA ALA A 621 -52.44 0.65 33.33
C ALA A 621 -51.22 1.49 32.96
N ILE A 622 -50.22 1.50 33.83
CA ILE A 622 -48.86 1.94 33.51
C ILE A 622 -47.90 0.91 34.12
N ALA A 623 -46.82 0.60 33.41
CA ALA A 623 -45.83 -0.35 33.87
C ALA A 623 -44.46 -0.04 33.26
N ASP A 624 -43.42 -0.44 33.98
CA ASP A 624 -42.04 -0.40 33.52
C ASP A 624 -41.39 -1.78 33.75
N VAL A 625 -40.64 -2.24 32.76
CA VAL A 625 -39.93 -3.52 32.77
C VAL A 625 -38.47 -3.27 33.13
N SER A 626 -37.99 -3.89 34.20
CA SER A 626 -36.60 -3.73 34.65
C SER A 626 -35.59 -4.03 33.54
N GLY A 627 -34.75 -3.07 33.15
CA GLY A 627 -33.76 -3.24 32.07
C GLY A 627 -34.15 -2.51 30.79
N LYS A 628 -33.36 -2.62 29.71
CA LYS A 628 -33.51 -1.78 28.51
C LYS A 628 -33.35 -2.56 27.20
N GLY A 629 -33.81 -1.96 26.10
CA GLY A 629 -33.65 -2.48 24.75
C GLY A 629 -34.58 -3.67 24.44
N VAL A 630 -34.15 -4.55 23.54
CA VAL A 630 -35.00 -5.61 22.96
C VAL A 630 -35.63 -6.55 24.00
N PRO A 631 -34.92 -7.06 25.03
CA PRO A 631 -35.53 -7.94 26.03
C PRO A 631 -36.65 -7.25 26.82
N ALA A 632 -36.46 -5.99 27.20
CA ALA A 632 -37.47 -5.20 27.92
C ALA A 632 -38.74 -5.05 27.07
N ALA A 633 -38.60 -4.74 25.78
CA ALA A 633 -39.71 -4.62 24.84
C ALA A 633 -40.53 -5.91 24.64
N ILE A 634 -39.88 -7.07 24.72
CA ILE A 634 -40.56 -8.37 24.65
C ILE A 634 -41.40 -8.61 25.91
N TYR A 635 -40.83 -8.37 27.09
CA TYR A 635 -41.56 -8.51 28.36
C TYR A 635 -42.67 -7.46 28.52
N MET A 636 -42.49 -6.27 27.99
CA MET A 636 -43.53 -5.24 27.87
C MET A 636 -44.73 -5.80 27.09
N THR A 637 -44.48 -6.34 25.89
CA THR A 637 -45.51 -6.92 25.02
C THR A 637 -46.23 -8.10 25.69
N LEU A 638 -45.48 -8.95 26.39
CA LEU A 638 -46.02 -10.06 27.16
C LEU A 638 -46.93 -9.56 28.30
N THR A 639 -46.46 -8.57 29.06
CA THR A 639 -47.19 -7.95 30.16
C THR A 639 -48.52 -7.39 29.68
N LYS A 640 -48.50 -6.65 28.56
CA LYS A 640 -49.70 -6.15 27.91
C LYS A 640 -50.71 -7.27 27.63
N GLY A 641 -50.27 -8.33 26.94
CA GLY A 641 -51.15 -9.44 26.56
C GLY A 641 -51.77 -10.14 27.76
N ILE A 642 -50.97 -10.40 28.80
CA ILE A 642 -51.44 -11.03 30.03
C ILE A 642 -52.44 -10.14 30.77
N LEU A 643 -52.14 -8.84 30.91
CA LEU A 643 -53.05 -7.89 31.57
C LEU A 643 -54.39 -7.81 30.86
N GLN A 644 -54.38 -7.61 29.53
CA GLN A 644 -55.61 -7.54 28.74
C GLN A 644 -56.46 -8.80 28.88
N SER A 645 -55.85 -9.99 28.97
CA SER A 645 -56.57 -11.26 29.15
C SER A 645 -57.30 -11.39 30.50
N HIS A 646 -56.89 -10.62 31.52
CA HIS A 646 -57.43 -10.69 32.87
C HIS A 646 -58.22 -9.45 33.31
N ALA A 647 -58.06 -8.33 32.61
CA ALA A 647 -58.67 -7.05 32.96
C ALA A 647 -60.20 -7.11 33.08
N GLU A 648 -60.89 -7.89 32.25
CA GLU A 648 -62.36 -8.04 32.31
C GLU A 648 -62.85 -9.04 33.37
N SER A 649 -61.94 -9.77 34.04
CA SER A 649 -62.33 -10.88 34.91
C SER A 649 -62.92 -10.44 36.25
N THR A 650 -62.63 -9.21 36.68
CA THR A 650 -63.10 -8.60 37.93
C THR A 650 -62.76 -7.10 37.93
N LEU A 651 -63.49 -6.31 38.70
CA LEU A 651 -63.22 -4.87 38.85
C LEU A 651 -62.15 -4.56 39.90
N SER A 652 -61.71 -5.55 40.71
CA SER A 652 -60.67 -5.38 41.73
C SER A 652 -59.28 -5.40 41.09
N PRO A 653 -58.53 -4.28 41.06
CA PRO A 653 -57.17 -4.23 40.53
C PRO A 653 -56.22 -5.19 41.26
N LYS A 654 -56.37 -5.37 42.57
CA LYS A 654 -55.57 -6.33 43.34
C LYS A 654 -55.73 -7.76 42.83
N THR A 655 -56.97 -8.14 42.51
CA THR A 655 -57.27 -9.48 41.99
C THR A 655 -56.74 -9.65 40.56
N VAL A 656 -56.86 -8.63 39.72
CA VAL A 656 -56.29 -8.64 38.35
C VAL A 656 -54.77 -8.78 38.41
N LEU A 657 -54.06 -7.93 39.17
CA LEU A 657 -52.61 -7.99 39.30
C LEU A 657 -52.13 -9.32 39.88
N SER A 658 -52.87 -9.93 40.79
CA SER A 658 -52.55 -11.27 41.32
C SER A 658 -52.58 -12.34 40.23
N LYS A 659 -53.57 -12.30 39.32
CA LYS A 659 -53.64 -13.22 38.18
C LYS A 659 -52.53 -12.96 37.17
N VAL A 660 -52.27 -11.69 36.86
CA VAL A 660 -51.17 -11.26 35.98
C VAL A 660 -49.84 -11.77 36.53
N ASN A 661 -49.56 -11.57 37.82
CA ASN A 661 -48.33 -12.03 38.47
C ASN A 661 -48.14 -13.55 38.36
N ASN A 662 -49.21 -14.34 38.54
CA ASN A 662 -49.11 -15.80 38.44
C ASN A 662 -48.63 -16.29 37.07
N LEU A 663 -49.02 -15.59 35.99
CA LEU A 663 -48.55 -15.89 34.65
C LEU A 663 -47.16 -15.28 34.40
N MET A 664 -46.93 -14.03 34.83
CA MET A 664 -45.64 -13.37 34.71
C MET A 664 -44.52 -14.15 35.40
N TYR A 665 -44.70 -14.55 36.66
CA TYR A 665 -43.73 -15.30 37.47
C TYR A 665 -43.33 -16.65 36.84
N ARG A 666 -44.20 -17.24 36.02
CA ARG A 666 -43.92 -18.51 35.31
C ARG A 666 -43.26 -18.30 33.95
N THR A 667 -43.37 -17.09 33.39
CA THR A 667 -42.99 -16.81 32.00
C THR A 667 -41.72 -15.97 31.90
N ILE A 668 -41.51 -15.02 32.80
CA ILE A 668 -40.32 -14.16 32.79
C ILE A 668 -39.15 -14.82 33.53
N ASP A 669 -37.93 -14.53 33.07
CA ASP A 669 -36.71 -14.95 33.75
C ASP A 669 -36.59 -14.24 35.11
N ARG A 670 -35.99 -14.89 36.10
CA ARG A 670 -35.88 -14.45 37.49
C ARG A 670 -35.08 -13.15 37.67
N SER A 671 -34.25 -12.79 36.69
CA SER A 671 -33.52 -11.52 36.69
C SER A 671 -34.35 -10.33 36.21
N TRP A 672 -35.59 -10.55 35.77
CA TRP A 672 -36.49 -9.52 35.25
C TRP A 672 -37.72 -9.42 36.14
N TYR A 673 -38.23 -8.21 36.31
CA TYR A 673 -39.50 -7.93 36.96
C TYR A 673 -40.18 -6.77 36.26
N VAL A 674 -41.48 -6.61 36.53
CA VAL A 674 -42.27 -5.53 35.96
C VAL A 674 -42.93 -4.76 37.09
N SER A 675 -42.64 -3.48 37.20
CA SER A 675 -43.37 -2.60 38.10
C SER A 675 -44.68 -2.20 37.39
N MET A 676 -45.83 -2.24 38.08
CA MET A 676 -47.11 -1.87 37.45
C MET A 676 -48.05 -1.12 38.42
N PHE A 677 -48.73 -0.10 37.91
CA PHE A 677 -49.88 0.52 38.55
C PHE A 677 -51.13 0.24 37.72
N TYR A 678 -52.16 -0.33 38.33
CA TYR A 678 -53.43 -0.60 37.67
C TYR A 678 -54.60 0.01 38.44
N ALA A 679 -55.41 0.79 37.74
CA ALA A 679 -56.57 1.47 38.30
C ALA A 679 -57.82 1.23 37.44
N VAL A 680 -58.98 1.22 38.07
CA VAL A 680 -60.28 1.11 37.43
C VAL A 680 -61.13 2.28 37.88
N ILE A 681 -61.60 3.07 36.91
CA ILE A 681 -62.49 4.20 37.15
C ILE A 681 -63.91 3.88 36.71
N ASP A 682 -64.85 4.15 37.61
CA ASP A 682 -66.27 4.13 37.31
C ASP A 682 -66.76 5.56 37.08
N PRO A 683 -67.15 5.93 35.84
CA PRO A 683 -67.55 7.30 35.53
C PRO A 683 -68.90 7.69 36.14
N VAL A 684 -69.72 6.72 36.57
CA VAL A 684 -71.04 6.97 37.17
C VAL A 684 -70.88 7.32 38.65
N SER A 685 -70.18 6.48 39.40
CA SER A 685 -69.91 6.73 40.83
C SER A 685 -68.75 7.70 41.07
N ARG A 686 -67.98 8.04 40.03
CA ARG A 686 -66.75 8.84 40.08
C ARG A 686 -65.70 8.25 41.05
N LYS A 687 -65.73 6.94 41.24
CA LYS A 687 -64.86 6.21 42.15
C LYS A 687 -63.71 5.59 41.37
N LEU A 688 -62.49 5.76 41.86
CA LEU A 688 -61.29 5.10 41.38
C LEU A 688 -60.90 4.00 42.38
N ILE A 689 -60.72 2.78 41.90
CA ILE A 689 -60.14 1.68 42.68
C ILE A 689 -58.78 1.37 42.06
N PHE A 690 -57.74 1.17 42.85
CA PHE A 690 -56.38 0.98 42.32
C PHE A 690 -55.53 0.03 43.17
N SER A 691 -54.50 -0.53 42.55
CA SER A 691 -53.46 -1.28 43.24
C SER A 691 -52.12 -1.11 42.53
N ARG A 692 -51.02 -1.18 43.29
CA ARG A 692 -49.66 -0.88 42.84
C ARG A 692 -48.77 -2.09 43.11
N ALA A 693 -48.25 -2.70 42.05
CA ALA A 693 -47.24 -3.73 42.10
C ALA A 693 -45.85 -3.10 41.93
N GLY A 694 -45.37 -2.41 42.97
CA GLY A 694 -44.01 -1.86 43.02
C GLY A 694 -43.69 -0.64 42.13
N HIS A 695 -44.64 -0.15 41.33
CA HIS A 695 -44.46 1.01 40.42
C HIS A 695 -44.36 2.35 41.14
N ASN A 696 -44.01 3.43 40.43
CA ASN A 696 -44.04 4.79 40.98
C ASN A 696 -45.44 5.14 41.53
N PRO A 697 -45.51 5.89 42.63
CA PRO A 697 -46.78 6.34 43.18
C PRO A 697 -47.48 7.31 42.23
N ALA A 698 -48.81 7.21 42.11
CA ALA A 698 -49.57 8.17 41.30
C ALA A 698 -49.79 9.47 42.08
N ILE A 699 -49.78 10.60 41.38
CA ILE A 699 -49.94 11.94 41.97
C ILE A 699 -51.38 12.41 41.77
N VAL A 700 -52.02 12.91 42.82
CA VAL A 700 -53.31 13.58 42.79
C VAL A 700 -53.12 15.05 43.10
N LEU A 701 -53.43 15.90 42.13
CA LEU A 701 -53.52 17.34 42.29
C LEU A 701 -54.99 17.72 42.46
N ASN A 702 -55.25 18.70 43.32
CA ASN A 702 -56.58 19.26 43.53
C ASN A 702 -56.48 20.77 43.44
N GLN A 703 -57.21 21.38 42.50
CA GLN A 703 -57.18 22.83 42.28
C GLN A 703 -57.50 23.67 43.54
N ASN A 704 -58.16 23.08 44.54
CA ASN A 704 -58.55 23.72 45.79
C ASN A 704 -57.61 23.41 46.98
N LYS A 705 -56.59 22.56 46.81
CA LYS A 705 -55.61 22.24 47.86
C LYS A 705 -54.20 22.59 47.39
N LYS A 706 -53.38 23.10 48.31
CA LYS A 706 -52.02 23.55 47.99
C LYS A 706 -51.04 22.38 47.84
N ASP A 707 -51.27 21.28 48.55
CA ASP A 707 -50.36 20.14 48.64
C ASP A 707 -50.86 18.94 47.82
N PRO A 708 -50.02 18.37 46.92
CA PRO A 708 -50.31 17.13 46.20
C PRO A 708 -50.49 15.93 47.13
N GLN A 709 -51.34 14.98 46.72
CA GLN A 709 -51.52 13.70 47.41
C GLN A 709 -50.90 12.55 46.61
N TRP A 710 -50.16 11.67 47.28
CA TRP A 710 -49.60 10.45 46.69
C TRP A 710 -50.51 9.24 46.87
N LEU A 711 -50.71 8.46 45.81
CA LEU A 711 -51.36 7.15 45.86
C LEU A 711 -50.29 6.06 45.84
N GLN A 712 -49.90 5.62 47.04
CA GLN A 712 -48.82 4.65 47.22
C GLN A 712 -49.26 3.48 48.10
N PRO A 713 -50.19 2.61 47.63
CA PRO A 713 -50.53 1.41 48.37
C PRO A 713 -49.33 0.44 48.36
N ASP A 714 -49.27 -0.43 49.36
CA ASP A 714 -48.24 -1.46 49.46
C ASP A 714 -48.34 -2.47 48.31
N GLY A 715 -47.17 -2.99 47.91
CA GLY A 715 -47.04 -4.01 46.88
C GLY A 715 -45.61 -4.11 46.34
N ILE A 716 -45.29 -5.26 45.74
CA ILE A 716 -44.00 -5.56 45.11
C ILE A 716 -44.18 -5.78 43.60
N GLY A 717 -43.10 -5.70 42.81
CA GLY A 717 -43.12 -5.89 41.36
C GLY A 717 -43.63 -7.27 40.90
N LEU A 718 -44.29 -7.31 39.74
CA LEU A 718 -44.68 -8.54 39.06
C LEU A 718 -43.44 -9.40 38.76
N GLY A 719 -43.56 -10.70 39.01
CA GLY A 719 -42.56 -11.72 38.73
C GLY A 719 -41.50 -11.91 39.80
N LEU A 720 -41.47 -11.06 40.84
CA LEU A 720 -40.53 -11.21 41.96
C LEU A 720 -40.89 -12.36 42.89
N GLU A 721 -42.18 -12.59 43.16
CA GLU A 721 -42.64 -13.59 44.12
C GLU A 721 -43.89 -14.32 43.64
N ILE A 722 -44.14 -15.54 44.11
CA ILE A 722 -45.22 -16.39 43.62
C ILE A 722 -46.51 -16.29 44.44
N GLY A 723 -47.66 -16.35 43.75
CA GLY A 723 -48.93 -16.79 44.32
C GLY A 723 -49.41 -15.98 45.52
N GLU A 724 -49.71 -16.68 46.61
CA GLU A 724 -50.36 -16.09 47.79
C GLU A 724 -49.49 -15.06 48.52
N ILE A 725 -48.16 -15.21 48.44
CA ILE A 725 -47.23 -14.25 49.06
C ILE A 725 -47.34 -12.90 48.35
N PHE A 726 -47.26 -12.90 47.01
CA PHE A 726 -47.48 -11.69 46.23
C PHE A 726 -48.85 -11.04 46.49
N THR A 727 -49.93 -11.83 46.48
CA THR A 727 -51.29 -11.32 46.73
C THR A 727 -51.45 -10.70 48.12
N LYS A 728 -50.74 -11.20 49.14
CA LYS A 728 -50.75 -10.64 50.50
C LYS A 728 -50.05 -9.28 50.57
N THR A 729 -49.04 -9.03 49.72
CA THR A 729 -48.35 -7.73 49.67
C THR A 729 -49.18 -6.62 49.03
N LEU A 730 -50.08 -6.96 48.10
CA LEU A 730 -50.89 -5.95 47.41
C LEU A 730 -51.97 -5.38 48.31
N VAL A 731 -52.03 -4.06 48.41
CA VAL A 731 -53.15 -3.32 49.01
C VAL A 731 -53.99 -2.69 47.91
N GLU A 732 -55.31 -2.74 48.07
CA GLU A 732 -56.26 -2.07 47.18
C GLU A 732 -56.68 -0.75 47.82
N GLY A 733 -56.50 0.34 47.09
CA GLY A 733 -56.89 1.68 47.49
C GLY A 733 -58.14 2.14 46.74
N GLU A 734 -58.87 3.06 47.36
CA GLU A 734 -60.03 3.70 46.76
C GLU A 734 -59.91 5.22 46.90
N LEU A 735 -60.30 5.95 45.86
CA LEU A 735 -60.33 7.41 45.83
C LEU A 735 -61.62 7.89 45.18
N GLN A 736 -62.31 8.83 45.83
CA GLN A 736 -63.42 9.54 45.23
C GLN A 736 -62.88 10.73 44.41
N LEU A 737 -63.13 10.75 43.10
CA LEU A 737 -62.65 11.82 42.22
C LEU A 737 -63.65 12.98 42.19
N GLU A 738 -63.23 14.12 42.72
CA GLU A 738 -63.98 15.37 42.68
C GLU A 738 -63.68 16.17 41.40
N LYS A 739 -64.56 17.10 41.04
CA LYS A 739 -64.28 18.02 39.94
C LYS A 739 -63.04 18.87 40.24
N GLY A 740 -62.17 19.04 39.26
CA GLY A 740 -60.88 19.74 39.42
C GLY A 740 -59.77 18.87 40.02
N ASN A 741 -59.97 17.55 40.15
CA ASN A 741 -58.87 16.62 40.46
C ASN A 741 -58.13 16.22 39.18
N THR A 742 -56.81 16.23 39.26
CA THR A 742 -55.91 15.72 38.22
C THR A 742 -55.11 14.55 38.78
N LEU A 743 -55.22 13.40 38.15
CA LEU A 743 -54.48 12.19 38.50
C LEU A 743 -53.39 11.95 37.46
N ILE A 744 -52.16 11.72 37.92
CA ILE A 744 -50.97 11.60 37.07
C ILE A 744 -50.26 10.31 37.44
N PHE A 745 -50.14 9.42 36.46
CA PHE A 745 -49.32 8.23 36.50
C PHE A 745 -48.07 8.47 35.67
N TYR A 746 -46.90 8.13 36.16
CA TYR A 746 -45.63 8.36 35.47
C TYR A 746 -44.64 7.26 35.79
N THR A 747 -43.60 7.19 34.98
CA THR A 747 -42.40 6.33 35.15
C THR A 747 -41.22 7.18 35.60
N ASP A 748 -40.25 6.53 36.25
CA ASP A 748 -39.04 7.18 36.75
C ASP A 748 -38.21 7.89 35.68
N GLY A 749 -38.33 7.54 34.39
CA GLY A 749 -37.66 8.27 33.31
C GLY A 749 -37.99 9.77 33.22
N PHE A 750 -39.08 10.26 33.83
CA PHE A 750 -39.32 11.69 34.00
C PHE A 750 -38.50 12.32 35.14
N THR A 751 -38.32 11.61 36.25
CA THR A 751 -37.67 12.11 37.46
C THR A 751 -36.17 11.84 37.47
N GLU A 752 -35.73 10.75 36.86
CA GLU A 752 -34.33 10.32 36.72
C GLU A 752 -33.69 10.81 35.40
N ALA A 753 -34.40 11.64 34.62
CA ALA A 753 -33.82 12.27 33.44
C ALA A 753 -32.57 13.09 33.83
N MET A 754 -31.46 12.88 33.13
CA MET A 754 -30.18 13.54 33.41
C MET A 754 -29.89 14.68 32.43
N ASN A 755 -29.24 15.72 32.93
CA ASN A 755 -28.65 16.77 32.09
C ASN A 755 -27.21 16.43 31.66
N GLU A 756 -26.56 17.32 30.89
CA GLU A 756 -25.16 17.15 30.43
C GLU A 756 -24.12 17.03 31.56
N ARG A 757 -24.49 17.34 32.81
CA ARG A 757 -23.65 17.21 34.01
C ARG A 757 -23.95 15.95 34.81
N GLU A 758 -24.76 15.05 34.26
CA GLU A 758 -25.22 13.82 34.93
C GLU A 758 -26.04 14.11 36.21
N GLU A 759 -26.66 15.29 36.31
CA GLU A 759 -27.58 15.63 37.41
C GLU A 759 -29.01 15.22 37.05
N GLU A 760 -29.67 14.47 37.93
CA GLU A 760 -31.07 14.06 37.79
C GLU A 760 -32.04 15.24 37.95
N TYR A 761 -33.18 15.18 37.26
CA TYR A 761 -34.23 16.20 37.37
C TYR A 761 -34.85 16.27 38.77
N GLY A 762 -35.08 15.09 39.37
CA GLY A 762 -35.57 14.89 40.73
C GLY A 762 -37.09 14.94 40.88
N GLU A 763 -37.60 14.15 41.82
CA GLU A 763 -39.05 14.06 42.11
C GLU A 763 -39.64 15.39 42.64
N GLU A 764 -38.93 16.11 43.51
CA GLU A 764 -39.43 17.36 44.09
C GLU A 764 -39.65 18.43 43.02
N ARG A 765 -38.73 18.53 42.06
CA ARG A 765 -38.82 19.48 40.95
C ARG A 765 -39.96 19.11 40.02
N PHE A 766 -40.11 17.82 39.71
CA PHE A 766 -41.19 17.31 38.87
C PHE A 766 -42.55 17.56 39.50
N LEU A 767 -42.71 17.27 40.79
CA LEU A 767 -43.95 17.53 41.51
C LEU A 767 -44.31 19.02 41.51
N LYS A 768 -43.33 19.89 41.79
CA LYS A 768 -43.53 21.34 41.76
C LYS A 768 -43.97 21.82 40.38
N PHE A 769 -43.30 21.34 39.33
CA PHE A 769 -43.63 21.66 37.95
C PHE A 769 -45.07 21.26 37.59
N LEU A 770 -45.48 20.03 37.94
CA LEU A 770 -46.82 19.53 37.65
C LEU A 770 -47.90 20.37 38.36
N ASN A 771 -47.67 20.74 39.62
CA ASN A 771 -48.60 21.55 40.40
C ASN A 771 -48.77 22.97 39.82
N GLU A 772 -47.68 23.60 39.36
CA GLU A 772 -47.71 24.94 38.75
C GLU A 772 -48.34 24.94 37.34
N ASN A 773 -48.34 23.79 36.65
CA ASN A 773 -48.76 23.67 35.26
C ASN A 773 -50.07 22.91 35.05
N ASP A 774 -50.82 22.57 36.11
CA ASP A 774 -52.09 21.83 36.03
C ASP A 774 -53.26 22.61 35.36
N ASN A 775 -52.98 23.76 34.77
CA ASN A 775 -53.92 24.53 33.97
C ASN A 775 -54.01 23.99 32.52
N GLY A 776 -55.24 23.77 32.01
CA GLY A 776 -55.51 23.30 30.65
C GLY A 776 -55.89 21.81 30.56
N SER A 777 -55.84 21.25 29.35
CA SER A 777 -56.21 19.85 29.10
C SER A 777 -55.18 18.86 29.65
N ALA A 778 -55.56 17.59 29.79
CA ALA A 778 -54.65 16.50 30.14
C ALA A 778 -53.49 16.41 29.13
N LYS A 779 -53.78 16.57 27.84
CA LYS A 779 -52.79 16.55 26.76
C LYS A 779 -51.82 17.73 26.86
N ASP A 780 -52.29 18.91 27.26
CA ASP A 780 -51.43 20.08 27.45
C ASP A 780 -50.42 19.84 28.58
N LEU A 781 -50.86 19.26 29.71
CA LEU A 781 -49.96 18.93 30.81
C LEU A 781 -48.91 17.90 30.40
N VAL A 782 -49.31 16.87 29.64
CA VAL A 782 -48.40 15.88 29.08
C VAL A 782 -47.32 16.52 28.21
N ASN A 783 -47.73 17.36 27.25
CA ASN A 783 -46.80 18.02 26.33
C ASN A 783 -45.85 18.98 27.07
N LYS A 784 -46.36 19.70 28.07
CA LYS A 784 -45.53 20.60 28.90
C LYS A 784 -44.47 19.82 29.67
N ALA A 785 -44.82 18.70 30.30
CA ALA A 785 -43.87 17.86 31.02
C ALA A 785 -42.77 17.31 30.10
N VAL A 786 -43.14 16.78 28.94
CA VAL A 786 -42.15 16.28 27.96
C VAL A 786 -41.22 17.41 27.50
N THR A 787 -41.75 18.61 27.29
CA THR A 787 -40.95 19.77 26.88
C THR A 787 -40.01 20.24 27.99
N GLU A 788 -40.47 20.25 29.24
CA GLU A 788 -39.64 20.60 30.40
C GLU A 788 -38.46 19.63 30.57
N ILE A 789 -38.71 18.32 30.49
CA ILE A 789 -37.64 17.32 30.61
C ILE A 789 -36.63 17.45 29.45
N ARG A 790 -37.11 17.65 28.21
CA ARG A 790 -36.19 17.91 27.08
C ARG A 790 -35.35 19.17 27.26
N ASN A 791 -35.95 20.25 27.76
CA ASN A 791 -35.23 21.49 28.03
C ASN A 791 -34.18 21.33 29.14
N PHE A 792 -34.47 20.50 30.15
CA PHE A 792 -33.49 20.18 31.19
C PHE A 792 -32.35 19.29 30.68
N ALA A 793 -32.66 18.27 29.88
CA ALA A 793 -31.68 17.33 29.36
C ALA A 793 -30.68 17.98 28.39
N GLY A 794 -31.12 18.96 27.58
CA GLY A 794 -30.25 19.60 26.58
C GLY A 794 -29.86 18.64 25.46
N ASP A 795 -28.56 18.53 25.18
CA ASP A 795 -28.03 17.56 24.20
C ASP A 795 -27.70 16.18 24.83
N ALA A 796 -28.01 15.98 26.12
CA ALA A 796 -27.81 14.69 26.78
C ALA A 796 -28.73 13.60 26.20
N LEU A 797 -28.22 12.36 26.14
CA LEU A 797 -28.99 11.21 25.68
C LEU A 797 -30.04 10.83 26.73
N GLN A 798 -31.24 10.48 26.27
CA GLN A 798 -32.29 9.96 27.15
C GLN A 798 -31.81 8.64 27.77
N HIS A 799 -31.78 8.57 29.09
CA HIS A 799 -31.28 7.40 29.81
C HIS A 799 -32.35 6.33 30.00
N ASP A 800 -33.60 6.69 30.29
CA ASP A 800 -34.72 5.77 30.49
C ASP A 800 -35.99 6.14 29.73
N ASP A 801 -36.89 5.19 29.56
CA ASP A 801 -38.16 5.41 28.89
C ASP A 801 -39.04 6.41 29.68
N MET A 802 -39.76 7.27 28.96
CA MET A 802 -40.62 8.29 29.57
C MET A 802 -42.08 8.02 29.23
N THR A 803 -42.81 7.47 30.21
CA THR A 803 -44.25 7.25 30.11
C THR A 803 -45.03 8.01 31.15
N MET A 804 -46.11 8.66 30.72
CA MET A 804 -47.02 9.39 31.60
C MET A 804 -48.46 9.30 31.09
N VAL A 805 -49.38 9.13 32.03
CA VAL A 805 -50.84 9.15 31.82
C VAL A 805 -51.47 10.15 32.77
N VAL A 806 -52.24 11.09 32.22
CA VAL A 806 -52.96 12.13 32.96
C VAL A 806 -54.46 11.94 32.79
N LEU A 807 -55.20 12.03 33.89
CA LEU A 807 -56.66 12.01 33.92
C LEU A 807 -57.16 13.22 34.71
N LYS A 808 -57.96 14.09 34.09
CA LYS A 808 -58.56 15.27 34.71
C LYS A 808 -60.07 15.13 34.81
N ALA A 809 -60.63 15.36 36.00
CA ALA A 809 -62.07 15.33 36.24
C ALA A 809 -62.68 16.74 36.12
N PHE A 810 -63.75 16.91 35.34
CA PHE A 810 -64.43 18.21 35.14
C PHE A 810 -65.95 18.21 35.41
#